data_AF-A0AAU0YT74-F1
#
_entry.id   AF-A0AAU0YT74-F1
#
_cell.length_a   1.000
_cell.length_b   1.000
_cell.length_c   1.000
_cell.angle_alpha   90.00
_cell.angle_beta   90.00
_cell.angle_gamma   90.00
#
_symmetry.space_group_name_H-M   'P 1'
#
loop_
_entity.id
_entity.type
_entity.pdbx_description
1 polymer ?
#
loop_
_entity_poly.entity_id
_entity_poly.type
_entity_poly.pdbx_seq_one_letter_code
_entity_poly.pdbx_strand_id
1 'polypeptide(L)'
;MGTYESTGASANAGADGRALFAAVRSVLARVDAHAARAKGRPGSGQGAADQPHAGAAPADGAVPGTGADRPAAKGAAEPVRRDGDAGAATPPRQSELTAGGSTSTAPAGGESVAPGVRAPATLDALVTCFGLSPFERDVVLLAAAAELDPTTGGRCAAASGDPERAHPTFSLALAALDGAHWSALTPVAPLRRWRLVELDDETRLTTSRLRLDERILHFLVGSAYLDSRLHGLLRRAPVPESLPASYDLAASQVAAGWAGAGPHAPLRIELVGGDLRTRTDIAAAAARRSGLGLYAMAADDMPTDPTERDRLARLWQREAIMLPAALLVEVGELDRDQAAATDAFIESAAVPLVVSSPDPRQTARPRGERVTVPPLDTEEQLGVWADAFARVPEVREEDLRDLVAQFSLPPHLIQSAGATVVRDLPGEDELDATGLAWRAGLTEARMGMDELGRRIEPQAAWSDLVLAERQLRILREIVAHVRRRSTVYQEWGFAETLRRGLGVTALFAGGSGTGKTLAAEVMAKELGLDLFIIDLSQVVSKYIGETEKNLRKVFDAAERGGALLLFDEADALFGKRSEVKDSHDRYANLEVSYLLMRMEAYRGLAILTTNMKQALDTAFMRRIRFVVDFPFPGESERAEIWRRVLPARAPMKGIDPEQLARLTVAGGSIRNIALSGAFLAAEEGDRLQMRHMLEAARTEYLKLDRSLTPSEVHGWV
;
A
#
# COMPACT_ATOMS: atom_id res chain seq x y z
N MET A 1 -23.86 9.58 13.33
CA MET A 1 -24.83 10.66 13.08
C MET A 1 -24.37 11.85 13.91
N GLY A 2 -23.40 12.60 13.39
CA GLY A 2 -22.74 13.71 14.09
C GLY A 2 -23.28 15.04 13.59
N THR A 3 -23.72 15.87 14.52
CA THR A 3 -24.28 17.21 14.30
C THR A 3 -23.21 18.14 13.74
N TYR A 4 -23.35 18.52 12.47
CA TYR A 4 -22.60 19.62 11.85
C TYR A 4 -23.05 20.96 12.46
N GLU A 5 -22.09 21.81 12.82
CA GLU A 5 -22.30 23.24 13.02
C GLU A 5 -22.84 23.86 11.71
N SER A 6 -24.17 23.97 11.62
CA SER A 6 -24.94 24.30 10.42
C SER A 6 -25.31 25.79 10.30
N THR A 7 -24.89 26.64 11.22
CA THR A 7 -25.46 28.00 11.32
C THR A 7 -24.77 29.05 10.44
N GLY A 8 -23.54 28.81 9.96
CA GLY A 8 -22.82 29.73 9.07
C GLY A 8 -22.96 29.47 7.57
N ALA A 9 -23.05 28.19 7.14
CA ALA A 9 -23.08 27.81 5.73
C ALA A 9 -24.42 28.10 5.02
N SER A 10 -25.53 28.04 5.76
CA SER A 10 -26.88 28.25 5.21
C SER A 10 -27.13 29.69 4.73
N ALA A 11 -26.57 30.69 5.41
CA ALA A 11 -26.72 32.09 5.03
C ALA A 11 -25.91 32.47 3.77
N ASN A 12 -24.71 31.90 3.60
CA ASN A 12 -23.85 32.10 2.42
C ASN A 12 -24.43 31.44 1.17
N ALA A 13 -24.95 30.21 1.29
CA ALA A 13 -25.59 29.51 0.16
C ALA A 13 -26.79 30.28 -0.41
N GLY A 14 -27.58 30.94 0.44
CA GLY A 14 -28.72 31.77 0.02
C GLY A 14 -28.32 33.13 -0.60
N ALA A 15 -27.11 33.61 -0.36
CA ALA A 15 -26.57 34.82 -1.00
C ALA A 15 -25.93 34.48 -2.36
N ASP A 16 -25.15 33.41 -2.43
CA ASP A 16 -24.51 32.93 -3.66
C ASP A 16 -25.54 32.48 -4.71
N GLY A 17 -26.61 31.80 -4.29
CA GLY A 17 -27.71 31.45 -5.19
C GLY A 17 -28.35 32.68 -5.82
N ARG A 18 -28.61 33.75 -5.04
CA ARG A 18 -29.19 35.01 -5.57
C ARG A 18 -28.26 35.72 -6.55
N ALA A 19 -26.95 35.71 -6.28
CA ALA A 19 -25.93 36.23 -7.18
C ALA A 19 -25.89 35.42 -8.50
N LEU A 20 -26.08 34.10 -8.44
CA LEU A 20 -26.01 33.23 -9.62
C LEU A 20 -27.19 33.50 -10.55
N PHE A 21 -28.39 33.56 -9.99
CA PHE A 21 -29.59 33.95 -10.75
C PHE A 21 -29.46 35.36 -11.36
N ALA A 22 -28.81 36.30 -10.66
CA ALA A 22 -28.57 37.63 -11.21
C ALA A 22 -27.58 37.61 -12.39
N ALA A 23 -26.51 36.81 -12.30
CA ALA A 23 -25.57 36.61 -13.40
C ALA A 23 -26.23 35.93 -14.62
N VAL A 24 -27.04 34.89 -14.39
CA VAL A 24 -27.84 34.22 -15.42
C VAL A 24 -28.78 35.20 -16.13
N ARG A 25 -29.51 36.03 -15.38
CA ARG A 25 -30.40 37.06 -15.96
C ARG A 25 -29.63 38.06 -16.83
N SER A 26 -28.42 38.44 -16.43
CA SER A 26 -27.57 39.35 -17.21
C SER A 26 -27.16 38.75 -18.56
N VAL A 27 -26.90 37.44 -18.62
CA VAL A 27 -26.60 36.72 -19.86
C VAL A 27 -27.84 36.63 -20.74
N LEU A 28 -28.99 36.25 -20.16
CA LEU A 28 -30.26 36.15 -20.90
C LEU A 28 -30.71 37.51 -21.47
N ALA A 29 -30.44 38.62 -20.78
CA ALA A 29 -30.73 39.96 -21.29
C ALA A 29 -29.94 40.29 -22.58
N ARG A 30 -28.70 39.79 -22.72
CA ARG A 30 -27.90 39.94 -23.95
C ARG A 30 -28.43 39.07 -25.09
N VAL A 31 -28.90 37.86 -24.78
CA VAL A 31 -29.60 36.99 -25.74
C VAL A 31 -30.88 37.65 -26.26
N ASP A 32 -31.69 38.25 -25.38
CA ASP A 32 -32.89 39.01 -25.78
C ASP A 32 -32.54 40.20 -26.67
N ALA A 33 -31.49 40.95 -26.32
CA ALA A 33 -31.03 42.10 -27.10
C ALA A 33 -30.58 41.67 -28.50
N HIS A 34 -29.92 40.51 -28.62
CA HIS A 34 -29.59 39.92 -29.92
C HIS A 34 -30.86 39.57 -30.72
N ALA A 35 -31.84 38.90 -30.10
CA ALA A 35 -33.11 38.55 -30.74
C ALA A 35 -33.86 39.79 -31.26
N ALA A 36 -33.87 40.88 -30.49
CA ALA A 36 -34.48 42.15 -30.89
C ALA A 36 -33.76 42.79 -32.09
N ARG A 37 -32.42 42.75 -32.13
CA ARG A 37 -31.62 43.22 -33.28
C ARG A 37 -31.83 42.37 -34.52
N ALA A 38 -31.95 41.06 -34.38
CA ALA A 38 -32.19 40.13 -35.48
C ALA A 38 -33.57 40.37 -36.13
N LYS A 39 -34.61 40.66 -35.33
CA LYS A 39 -35.96 41.02 -35.81
C LYS A 39 -36.04 42.41 -36.46
N GLY A 40 -35.11 43.31 -36.15
CA GLY A 40 -35.04 44.68 -36.69
C GLY A 40 -34.30 44.82 -38.03
N ARG A 41 -33.70 43.75 -38.57
CA ARG A 41 -33.14 43.76 -39.94
C ARG A 41 -34.27 43.47 -40.95
N PRO A 42 -34.57 44.37 -41.90
CA PRO A 42 -35.54 44.07 -42.95
C PRO A 42 -35.02 42.92 -43.80
N GLY A 43 -35.82 41.86 -43.93
CA GLY A 43 -35.53 40.73 -44.80
C GLY A 43 -35.59 41.15 -46.27
N SER A 44 -34.54 40.85 -47.03
CA SER A 44 -34.64 40.69 -48.48
C SER A 44 -35.53 39.47 -48.75
N GLY A 45 -36.82 39.74 -48.97
CA GLY A 45 -37.83 38.75 -49.28
C GLY A 45 -37.61 38.06 -50.62
N GLN A 46 -38.05 36.80 -50.67
CA GLN A 46 -38.27 36.03 -51.88
C GLN A 46 -39.27 36.74 -52.83
N GLY A 47 -39.01 36.69 -54.13
CA GLY A 47 -40.01 36.95 -55.17
C GLY A 47 -39.44 37.03 -56.58
N ALA A 48 -39.66 35.97 -57.37
CA ALA A 48 -40.03 35.94 -58.81
C ALA A 48 -39.27 34.88 -59.62
N ALA A 49 -40.05 34.03 -60.30
CA ALA A 49 -39.65 33.10 -61.33
C ALA A 49 -39.93 33.67 -62.75
N ASP A 50 -39.32 33.02 -63.75
CA ASP A 50 -39.54 33.02 -65.23
C ASP A 50 -38.71 33.93 -66.19
N GLN A 51 -37.61 33.33 -66.72
CA GLN A 51 -37.19 33.09 -68.14
C GLN A 51 -37.11 34.21 -69.23
N PRO A 52 -36.46 33.99 -70.42
CA PRO A 52 -35.19 33.30 -70.79
C PRO A 52 -34.30 34.08 -71.82
N HIS A 53 -33.03 33.68 -72.09
CA HIS A 53 -32.39 33.56 -73.44
C HIS A 53 -30.85 33.35 -73.44
N ALA A 54 -30.43 32.22 -74.08
CA ALA A 54 -29.34 31.94 -75.04
C ALA A 54 -27.92 32.58 -74.98
N GLY A 55 -26.88 31.72 -75.15
CA GLY A 55 -25.63 32.11 -75.84
C GLY A 55 -24.33 31.29 -75.59
N ALA A 56 -24.20 30.13 -76.26
CA ALA A 56 -22.98 29.52 -76.86
C ALA A 56 -21.69 29.14 -76.08
N ALA A 57 -21.20 27.91 -76.39
CA ALA A 57 -19.94 27.20 -76.02
C ALA A 57 -18.73 27.61 -76.94
N PRO A 58 -17.58 26.87 -77.11
CA PRO A 58 -17.06 25.59 -76.52
C PRO A 58 -15.54 25.64 -76.11
N ALA A 59 -14.96 24.77 -75.25
CA ALA A 59 -14.46 23.35 -75.31
C ALA A 59 -12.93 23.15 -75.55
N ASP A 60 -12.48 21.94 -75.17
CA ASP A 60 -11.17 21.24 -75.34
C ASP A 60 -10.02 21.56 -74.35
N GLY A 61 -9.23 20.60 -73.83
CA GLY A 61 -9.12 19.15 -73.99
C GLY A 61 -8.07 18.59 -72.98
N ALA A 62 -8.31 17.43 -72.38
CA ALA A 62 -7.63 16.15 -72.64
C ALA A 62 -6.42 15.81 -71.74
N VAL A 63 -6.52 14.64 -71.11
CA VAL A 63 -5.53 13.84 -70.32
C VAL A 63 -4.66 13.02 -71.31
N PRO A 64 -3.47 12.48 -70.95
CA PRO A 64 -3.30 11.18 -70.27
C PRO A 64 -2.16 11.22 -69.20
N GLY A 65 -1.96 10.33 -68.23
CA GLY A 65 -2.26 8.91 -68.11
C GLY A 65 -0.97 8.07 -67.96
N THR A 66 -0.81 7.43 -66.79
CA THR A 66 -0.09 6.15 -66.51
C THR A 66 1.44 6.16 -66.40
N GLY A 67 2.13 5.37 -65.55
CA GLY A 67 1.77 4.33 -64.58
C GLY A 67 3.05 3.60 -64.12
N ALA A 68 3.01 2.99 -62.91
CA ALA A 68 3.97 2.01 -62.32
C ALA A 68 5.45 2.45 -62.14
N ASP A 69 6.27 2.02 -61.16
CA ASP A 69 6.35 0.76 -60.42
C ASP A 69 7.21 0.94 -59.13
N ARG A 70 7.05 0.06 -58.12
CA ARG A 70 7.96 -0.14 -56.94
C ARG A 70 9.20 -0.99 -57.38
N PRO A 71 10.30 -1.23 -56.61
CA PRO A 71 10.38 -1.39 -55.13
C PRO A 71 11.71 -1.02 -54.39
N ALA A 72 11.62 -1.07 -53.04
CA ALA A 72 12.55 -1.50 -51.97
C ALA A 72 14.11 -1.37 -52.04
N ALA A 73 14.67 -0.86 -50.91
CA ALA A 73 15.60 -1.54 -49.96
C ALA A 73 16.95 -0.84 -49.61
N LYS A 74 17.20 -0.79 -48.28
CA LYS A 74 18.47 -0.93 -47.52
C LYS A 74 19.57 0.17 -47.56
N GLY A 75 19.92 0.68 -46.36
CA GLY A 75 21.18 0.30 -45.68
C GLY A 75 22.23 1.37 -45.34
N ALA A 76 22.69 1.33 -44.07
CA ALA A 76 23.99 1.75 -43.48
C ALA A 76 24.27 3.27 -43.30
N ALA A 77 24.51 3.79 -42.08
CA ALA A 77 25.72 3.71 -41.20
C ALA A 77 26.92 4.46 -41.84
N GLU A 78 27.70 5.36 -41.22
CA GLU A 78 28.11 5.63 -39.82
C GLU A 78 28.90 7.00 -39.81
N PRO A 79 29.86 7.34 -38.91
CA PRO A 79 29.76 8.36 -37.86
C PRO A 79 30.70 9.59 -38.02
N VAL A 80 30.55 10.60 -37.15
CA VAL A 80 31.68 11.49 -36.75
C VAL A 80 31.62 11.78 -35.25
N ARG A 81 32.65 11.32 -34.53
CA ARG A 81 33.08 11.83 -33.22
C ARG A 81 34.05 12.99 -33.44
N ARG A 82 34.05 13.99 -32.56
CA ARG A 82 35.29 14.57 -32.01
C ARG A 82 35.04 15.37 -30.74
N ASP A 83 35.94 15.11 -29.80
CA ASP A 83 36.13 15.67 -28.46
C ASP A 83 36.41 17.18 -28.44
N GLY A 84 36.32 17.80 -27.25
CA GLY A 84 37.13 18.97 -26.94
C GLY A 84 36.57 19.99 -25.94
N ASP A 85 36.58 19.61 -24.67
CA ASP A 85 37.21 20.32 -23.54
C ASP A 85 36.82 21.76 -23.07
N ALA A 86 36.78 21.86 -21.73
CA ALA A 86 37.03 22.95 -20.78
C ALA A 86 36.63 24.42 -21.04
N GLY A 87 35.96 25.01 -20.03
CA GLY A 87 35.91 26.46 -19.85
C GLY A 87 35.11 26.90 -18.61
N ALA A 88 35.81 27.11 -17.50
CA ALA A 88 35.29 27.61 -16.23
C ALA A 88 34.78 29.07 -16.30
N ALA A 89 33.76 29.41 -15.51
CA ALA A 89 33.44 30.79 -15.16
C ALA A 89 32.85 30.90 -13.74
N THR A 90 33.67 31.46 -12.85
CA THR A 90 33.38 31.94 -11.49
C THR A 90 32.52 33.22 -11.54
N PRO A 91 31.66 33.50 -10.55
CA PRO A 91 30.75 34.67 -10.55
C PRO A 91 31.41 35.93 -9.98
N PRO A 92 30.92 37.14 -10.28
CA PRO A 92 31.32 38.33 -9.54
C PRO A 92 30.41 38.59 -8.33
N ARG A 93 31.05 39.06 -7.26
CA ARG A 93 30.49 39.50 -5.99
C ARG A 93 29.96 40.94 -6.06
N GLN A 94 28.92 41.17 -5.25
CA GLN A 94 28.64 42.30 -4.33
C GLN A 94 28.98 43.74 -4.76
N SER A 95 27.94 44.57 -4.70
CA SER A 95 28.04 45.94 -4.17
C SER A 95 26.84 46.23 -3.26
N GLU A 96 27.14 46.54 -2.00
CA GLU A 96 26.24 47.16 -1.03
C GLU A 96 25.93 48.60 -1.45
N LEU A 97 24.74 49.12 -1.08
CA LEU A 97 24.57 50.43 -0.42
C LEU A 97 23.10 50.75 -0.15
N THR A 98 22.85 51.01 1.14
CA THR A 98 21.97 52.03 1.73
C THR A 98 20.45 51.84 1.82
N ALA A 99 20.02 51.93 3.09
CA ALA A 99 18.69 52.19 3.59
C ALA A 99 18.07 53.49 3.04
N GLY A 100 16.76 53.46 2.85
CA GLY A 100 15.93 54.63 2.57
C GLY A 100 14.46 54.24 2.67
N GLY A 101 13.86 54.48 3.83
CA GLY A 101 12.43 54.33 4.01
C GLY A 101 11.66 55.33 3.16
N SER A 102 10.52 54.90 2.60
CA SER A 102 9.43 55.81 2.28
C SER A 102 8.11 55.05 2.27
N THR A 103 7.31 55.38 3.28
CA THR A 103 5.85 55.25 3.30
C THR A 103 5.27 55.92 2.05
N SER A 104 4.52 55.18 1.24
CA SER A 104 3.69 55.76 0.18
C SER A 104 2.22 55.44 0.43
N THR A 105 1.60 56.42 1.08
CA THR A 105 0.23 56.91 0.97
C THR A 105 -0.62 56.34 -0.17
N ALA A 106 -1.81 55.87 0.22
CA ALA A 106 -2.97 55.70 -0.64
C ALA A 106 -3.39 57.02 -1.31
N PRO A 107 -3.90 57.00 -2.55
CA PRO A 107 -4.81 58.02 -3.02
C PRO A 107 -6.26 57.50 -2.90
N ALA A 108 -7.01 58.15 -2.00
CA ALA A 108 -8.46 58.20 -2.10
C ALA A 108 -8.81 59.14 -3.25
N GLY A 109 -9.57 58.63 -4.22
CA GLY A 109 -10.12 59.39 -5.34
C GLY A 109 -11.21 58.56 -5.99
N GLY A 110 -12.43 58.71 -5.47
CA GLY A 110 -13.61 58.02 -5.96
C GLY A 110 -14.09 58.59 -7.29
N GLU A 111 -14.29 57.71 -8.25
CA GLU A 111 -15.32 57.87 -9.27
C GLU A 111 -16.33 56.71 -9.11
N SER A 112 -17.55 57.10 -8.80
CA SER A 112 -18.72 56.25 -8.57
C SER A 112 -19.12 55.54 -9.87
N VAL A 113 -18.75 54.28 -10.00
CA VAL A 113 -19.36 53.34 -10.96
C VAL A 113 -20.59 52.70 -10.31
N ALA A 114 -21.71 52.71 -11.04
CA ALA A 114 -23.00 52.13 -10.65
C ALA A 114 -22.89 50.71 -10.06
N PRO A 115 -23.85 50.25 -9.22
CA PRO A 115 -23.72 49.00 -8.48
C PRO A 115 -23.76 47.80 -9.44
N GLY A 116 -22.58 47.31 -9.82
CA GLY A 116 -22.40 46.05 -10.53
C GLY A 116 -22.84 44.90 -9.64
N VAL A 117 -23.68 44.03 -10.18
CA VAL A 117 -24.07 42.76 -9.57
C VAL A 117 -22.80 41.99 -9.21
N ARG A 118 -22.52 41.79 -7.92
CA ARG A 118 -21.44 40.90 -7.47
C ARG A 118 -21.74 39.49 -7.97
N ALA A 119 -20.74 38.86 -8.58
CA ALA A 119 -20.83 37.47 -9.02
C ALA A 119 -20.85 36.51 -7.83
N PRO A 120 -21.38 35.28 -7.98
CA PRO A 120 -21.33 34.25 -6.95
C PRO A 120 -19.88 33.90 -6.61
N ALA A 121 -19.58 33.66 -5.34
CA ALA A 121 -18.24 33.22 -4.93
C ALA A 121 -17.82 31.92 -5.64
N THR A 122 -18.78 31.03 -5.93
CA THR A 122 -18.57 29.77 -6.66
C THR A 122 -18.25 29.99 -8.15
N LEU A 123 -18.89 30.96 -8.81
CA LEU A 123 -18.62 31.28 -10.21
C LEU A 123 -17.25 31.95 -10.35
N ASP A 124 -16.92 32.90 -9.47
CA ASP A 124 -15.61 33.56 -9.48
C ASP A 124 -14.49 32.56 -9.14
N ALA A 125 -14.74 31.61 -8.24
CA ALA A 125 -13.84 30.48 -8.00
C ALA A 125 -13.66 29.64 -9.27
N LEU A 126 -14.73 29.25 -9.97
CA LEU A 126 -14.65 28.47 -11.21
C LEU A 126 -13.82 29.19 -12.28
N VAL A 127 -14.06 30.49 -12.45
CA VAL A 127 -13.33 31.34 -13.41
C VAL A 127 -11.85 31.40 -13.07
N THR A 128 -11.53 31.63 -11.79
CA THR A 128 -10.14 31.75 -11.32
C THR A 128 -9.40 30.41 -11.44
N CYS A 129 -10.03 29.33 -10.99
CA CYS A 129 -9.48 27.97 -10.97
C CYS A 129 -9.15 27.43 -12.36
N PHE A 130 -10.01 27.68 -13.35
CA PHE A 130 -9.85 27.15 -14.70
C PHE A 130 -9.38 28.17 -15.73
N GLY A 131 -9.11 29.41 -15.30
CA GLY A 131 -8.62 30.50 -16.15
C GLY A 131 -9.62 30.88 -17.25
N LEU A 132 -10.92 30.90 -16.93
CA LEU A 132 -11.96 31.19 -17.91
C LEU A 132 -11.91 32.65 -18.34
N SER A 133 -11.96 32.89 -19.64
CA SER A 133 -12.19 34.21 -20.21
C SER A 133 -13.62 34.72 -19.87
N PRO A 134 -13.88 36.03 -19.97
CA PRO A 134 -15.24 36.57 -19.80
C PRO A 134 -16.27 35.90 -20.73
N PHE A 135 -15.88 35.59 -21.97
CA PHE A 135 -16.73 34.88 -22.91
C PHE A 135 -17.03 33.43 -22.48
N GLU A 136 -16.02 32.67 -22.06
CA GLU A 136 -16.21 31.29 -21.58
C GLU A 136 -17.05 31.23 -20.30
N ARG A 137 -16.86 32.19 -19.38
CA ARG A 137 -17.71 32.38 -18.21
C ARG A 137 -19.17 32.57 -18.62
N ASP A 138 -19.43 33.42 -19.61
CA ASP A 138 -20.80 33.67 -20.08
C ASP A 138 -21.40 32.47 -20.83
N VAL A 139 -20.57 31.67 -21.51
CA VAL A 139 -21.01 30.40 -22.11
C VAL A 139 -21.45 29.40 -21.02
N VAL A 140 -20.69 29.29 -19.93
CA VAL A 140 -21.08 28.47 -18.76
C VAL A 140 -22.40 28.95 -18.17
N LEU A 141 -22.56 30.27 -17.99
CA LEU A 141 -23.81 30.86 -17.49
C LEU A 141 -25.00 30.66 -18.44
N LEU A 142 -24.79 30.74 -19.76
CA LEU A 142 -25.82 30.46 -20.75
C LEU A 142 -26.26 28.99 -20.71
N ALA A 143 -25.32 28.06 -20.56
CA ALA A 143 -25.63 26.65 -20.38
C ALA A 143 -26.35 26.39 -19.04
N ALA A 144 -25.91 27.03 -17.95
CA ALA A 144 -26.58 26.97 -16.64
C ALA A 144 -28.01 27.52 -16.71
N ALA A 145 -28.24 28.58 -17.49
CA ALA A 145 -29.55 29.20 -17.66
C ALA A 145 -30.60 28.20 -18.19
N ALA A 146 -30.20 27.26 -19.05
CA ALA A 146 -31.12 26.24 -19.58
C ALA A 146 -31.65 25.29 -18.50
N GLU A 147 -30.90 25.09 -17.42
CA GLU A 147 -31.27 24.23 -16.30
C GLU A 147 -31.93 25.02 -15.15
N LEU A 148 -31.59 26.31 -14.99
CA LEU A 148 -32.02 27.15 -13.87
C LEU A 148 -33.20 28.09 -14.18
N ASP A 149 -33.43 28.46 -15.44
CA ASP A 149 -34.50 29.38 -15.86
C ASP A 149 -35.37 28.73 -16.95
N PRO A 150 -36.67 28.48 -16.69
CA PRO A 150 -37.55 27.81 -17.64
C PRO A 150 -37.83 28.65 -18.90
N THR A 151 -37.56 29.96 -18.89
CA THR A 151 -37.77 30.84 -20.04
C THR A 151 -36.63 30.77 -21.07
N THR A 152 -35.48 30.17 -20.71
CA THR A 152 -34.28 30.11 -21.55
C THR A 152 -34.55 29.50 -22.93
N GLY A 153 -35.30 28.40 -23.00
CA GLY A 153 -35.56 27.73 -24.29
C GLY A 153 -36.30 28.63 -25.29
N GLY A 154 -37.33 29.35 -24.83
CA GLY A 154 -38.07 30.30 -25.66
C GLY A 154 -37.21 31.49 -26.12
N ARG A 155 -36.31 31.96 -25.25
CA ARG A 155 -35.35 33.03 -25.57
C ARG A 155 -34.31 32.56 -26.60
N CYS A 156 -33.78 31.33 -26.47
CA CYS A 156 -32.86 30.74 -27.43
C CYS A 156 -33.49 30.55 -28.81
N ALA A 157 -34.74 30.05 -28.88
CA ALA A 157 -35.47 29.91 -30.14
C ALA A 157 -35.70 31.27 -30.82
N ALA A 158 -36.12 32.28 -30.04
CA ALA A 158 -36.34 33.64 -30.55
C ALA A 158 -35.04 34.31 -31.04
N ALA A 159 -33.92 34.09 -30.35
CA ALA A 159 -32.61 34.64 -30.72
C ALA A 159 -31.98 33.93 -31.92
N SER A 160 -32.19 32.62 -32.04
CA SER A 160 -31.69 31.82 -33.16
C SER A 160 -32.54 31.96 -34.43
N GLY A 161 -33.77 32.50 -34.31
CA GLY A 161 -34.72 32.62 -35.41
C GLY A 161 -35.30 31.28 -35.88
N ASP A 162 -35.18 30.24 -35.06
CA ASP A 162 -35.56 28.85 -35.39
C ASP A 162 -36.27 28.23 -34.17
N PRO A 163 -37.58 27.93 -34.26
CA PRO A 163 -38.34 27.30 -33.18
C PRO A 163 -37.76 25.95 -32.72
N GLU A 164 -37.09 25.22 -33.61
CA GLU A 164 -36.46 23.92 -33.30
C GLU A 164 -35.16 24.08 -32.48
N ARG A 165 -34.60 25.30 -32.41
CA ARG A 165 -33.38 25.62 -31.64
C ARG A 165 -33.70 26.28 -30.30
N ALA A 166 -34.58 25.65 -29.53
CA ALA A 166 -34.98 26.10 -28.20
C ALA A 166 -33.96 25.75 -27.09
N HIS A 167 -32.67 25.87 -27.38
CA HIS A 167 -31.59 25.52 -26.44
C HIS A 167 -30.32 26.35 -26.71
N PRO A 168 -29.42 26.49 -25.70
CA PRO A 168 -28.12 27.10 -25.91
C PRO A 168 -27.29 26.38 -26.97
N THR A 169 -26.72 27.13 -27.90
CA THR A 169 -25.76 26.62 -28.90
C THR A 169 -24.54 27.52 -28.94
N PHE A 170 -23.40 27.00 -29.40
CA PHE A 170 -22.18 27.80 -29.49
C PHE A 170 -22.31 28.91 -30.55
N SER A 171 -23.08 28.68 -31.63
CA SER A 171 -23.41 29.71 -32.62
C SER A 171 -24.21 30.87 -32.02
N LEU A 172 -25.17 30.58 -31.14
CA LEU A 172 -25.89 31.62 -30.39
C LEU A 172 -24.95 32.37 -29.44
N ALA A 173 -24.09 31.66 -28.71
CA ALA A 173 -23.10 32.27 -27.82
C ALA A 173 -22.18 33.25 -28.58
N LEU A 174 -21.64 32.84 -29.73
CA LEU A 174 -20.79 33.68 -30.59
C LEU A 174 -21.52 34.94 -31.10
N ALA A 175 -22.82 34.85 -31.33
CA ALA A 175 -23.61 35.93 -31.90
C ALA A 175 -24.17 36.92 -30.86
N ALA A 176 -24.44 36.45 -29.64
CA ALA A 176 -25.14 37.20 -28.61
C ALA A 176 -24.27 37.67 -27.43
N LEU A 177 -23.12 37.05 -27.19
CA LEU A 177 -22.25 37.35 -26.05
C LEU A 177 -21.03 38.18 -26.45
N ASP A 178 -20.48 38.93 -25.49
CA ASP A 178 -19.33 39.80 -25.71
C ASP A 178 -18.01 39.02 -25.70
N GLY A 179 -17.00 39.50 -26.43
CA GLY A 179 -15.66 38.88 -26.45
C GLY A 179 -15.59 37.49 -27.12
N ALA A 180 -16.56 37.19 -27.98
CA ALA A 180 -16.69 35.92 -28.68
C ALA A 180 -15.42 35.50 -29.45
N HIS A 181 -15.01 34.25 -29.27
CA HIS A 181 -13.87 33.67 -29.97
C HIS A 181 -14.04 32.16 -30.19
N TRP A 182 -13.58 31.68 -31.34
CA TRP A 182 -13.70 30.27 -31.74
C TRP A 182 -12.84 29.30 -30.91
N SER A 183 -11.75 29.80 -30.31
CA SER A 183 -10.85 28.94 -29.53
C SER A 183 -11.50 28.37 -28.26
N ALA A 184 -12.59 28.97 -27.75
CA ALA A 184 -13.30 28.55 -26.54
C ALA A 184 -13.81 27.10 -26.58
N LEU A 185 -14.14 26.59 -27.78
CA LEU A 185 -14.68 25.24 -27.97
C LEU A 185 -13.64 24.24 -28.51
N THR A 186 -12.36 24.61 -28.55
CA THR A 186 -11.30 23.68 -28.93
C THR A 186 -11.12 22.60 -27.86
N PRO A 187 -10.70 21.35 -28.21
CA PRO A 187 -10.52 20.28 -27.22
C PRO A 187 -9.55 20.61 -26.08
N VAL A 188 -8.63 21.55 -26.31
CA VAL A 188 -7.62 21.98 -25.33
C VAL A 188 -8.06 23.18 -24.49
N ALA A 189 -9.12 23.88 -24.89
CA ALA A 189 -9.64 25.04 -24.15
C ALA A 189 -10.40 24.61 -22.89
N PRO A 190 -10.45 25.45 -21.84
CA PRO A 190 -11.01 25.11 -20.55
C PRO A 190 -12.40 24.47 -20.59
N LEU A 191 -13.32 24.98 -21.42
CA LEU A 191 -14.71 24.49 -21.49
C LEU A 191 -14.80 22.99 -21.82
N ARG A 192 -14.03 22.52 -22.81
CA ARG A 192 -14.01 21.11 -23.22
C ARG A 192 -12.96 20.29 -22.46
N ARG A 193 -11.77 20.85 -22.24
CA ARG A 193 -10.67 20.16 -21.55
C ARG A 193 -11.09 19.69 -20.16
N TRP A 194 -11.80 20.53 -19.41
CA TRP A 194 -12.28 20.24 -18.06
C TRP A 194 -13.72 19.74 -18.04
N ARG A 195 -14.34 19.48 -19.20
CA ARG A 195 -15.75 19.07 -19.32
C ARG A 195 -16.66 19.97 -18.49
N LEU A 196 -16.49 21.28 -18.61
CA LEU A 196 -17.42 22.22 -17.97
C LEU A 196 -18.74 22.23 -18.74
N VAL A 197 -18.65 22.10 -20.07
CA VAL A 197 -19.76 22.05 -20.99
C VAL A 197 -19.59 20.83 -21.90
N GLU A 198 -20.70 20.13 -22.15
CA GLU A 198 -20.80 18.99 -23.06
C GLU A 198 -21.64 19.35 -24.30
N LEU A 199 -21.35 18.71 -25.42
CA LEU A 199 -22.08 18.85 -26.68
C LEU A 199 -22.88 17.57 -26.90
N ASP A 200 -24.18 17.67 -27.18
CA ASP A 200 -25.02 16.48 -27.49
C ASP A 200 -24.55 15.74 -28.75
N ASP A 201 -23.90 16.45 -29.68
CA ASP A 201 -23.38 15.93 -30.94
C ASP A 201 -22.04 16.60 -31.28
N GLU A 202 -20.95 15.86 -31.11
CA GLU A 202 -19.58 16.36 -31.39
C GLU A 202 -19.30 16.54 -32.89
N THR A 203 -20.15 16.05 -33.79
CA THR A 203 -20.02 16.29 -35.24
C THR A 203 -20.52 17.67 -35.66
N ARG A 204 -21.39 18.29 -34.84
CA ARG A 204 -22.02 19.60 -35.09
C ARG A 204 -21.66 20.61 -34.01
N LEU A 205 -20.37 20.97 -33.95
CA LEU A 205 -19.78 21.79 -32.89
C LEU A 205 -20.53 23.11 -32.57
N THR A 206 -21.09 23.79 -33.56
CA THR A 206 -21.67 25.13 -33.39
C THR A 206 -23.17 25.15 -33.16
N THR A 207 -23.87 24.17 -33.70
CA THR A 207 -25.34 24.09 -33.72
C THR A 207 -25.88 23.03 -32.78
N SER A 208 -25.02 22.16 -32.25
CA SER A 208 -25.40 21.21 -31.21
C SER A 208 -25.73 21.92 -29.90
N ARG A 209 -26.58 21.27 -29.11
CA ARG A 209 -26.97 21.73 -27.79
C ARG A 209 -25.76 21.73 -26.86
N LEU A 210 -25.52 22.88 -26.24
CA LEU A 210 -24.57 23.03 -25.15
C LEU A 210 -25.27 22.65 -23.84
N ARG A 211 -24.70 21.69 -23.11
CA ARG A 211 -25.18 21.25 -21.80
C ARG A 211 -24.12 21.52 -20.75
N LEU A 212 -24.53 22.00 -19.59
CA LEU A 212 -23.62 22.11 -18.46
C LEU A 212 -23.44 20.73 -17.83
N ASP A 213 -22.20 20.36 -17.47
CA ASP A 213 -21.96 19.14 -16.71
C ASP A 213 -22.66 19.25 -15.34
N GLU A 214 -23.36 18.19 -14.93
CA GLU A 214 -24.18 18.16 -13.70
C GLU A 214 -23.37 18.54 -12.46
N ARG A 215 -22.11 18.09 -12.38
CA ARG A 215 -21.24 18.37 -11.24
C ARG A 215 -20.87 19.85 -11.17
N ILE A 216 -20.73 20.52 -12.31
CA ILE A 216 -20.50 21.97 -12.39
C ILE A 216 -21.75 22.75 -12.02
N LEU A 217 -22.93 22.32 -12.48
CA LEU A 217 -24.20 22.91 -12.06
C LEU A 217 -24.34 22.90 -10.55
N HIS A 218 -24.12 21.73 -9.93
CA HIS A 218 -24.20 21.58 -8.48
C HIS A 218 -23.16 22.40 -7.73
N PHE A 219 -21.95 22.55 -8.28
CA PHE A 219 -20.95 23.45 -7.71
C PHE A 219 -21.41 24.91 -7.73
N LEU A 220 -21.98 25.38 -8.84
CA LEU A 220 -22.44 26.76 -8.97
C LEU A 220 -23.54 27.09 -7.96
N VAL A 221 -24.44 26.15 -7.67
CA VAL A 221 -25.50 26.32 -6.65
C VAL A 221 -25.04 26.07 -5.21
N GLY A 222 -23.75 25.77 -4.99
CA GLY A 222 -23.14 25.65 -3.67
C GLY A 222 -23.14 24.24 -3.06
N SER A 223 -23.41 23.20 -3.84
CA SER A 223 -23.33 21.80 -3.40
C SER A 223 -21.92 21.24 -3.59
N ALA A 224 -21.23 20.95 -2.49
CA ALA A 224 -19.88 20.38 -2.49
C ALA A 224 -19.93 18.86 -2.23
N TYR A 225 -19.65 18.06 -3.26
CA TYR A 225 -19.51 16.61 -3.17
C TYR A 225 -18.60 16.10 -4.29
N LEU A 226 -18.04 14.89 -4.14
CA LEU A 226 -17.18 14.27 -5.16
C LEU A 226 -18.00 13.84 -6.38
N ASP A 227 -17.47 14.01 -7.59
CA ASP A 227 -18.14 13.54 -8.81
C ASP A 227 -18.56 12.06 -8.71
N SER A 228 -19.79 11.74 -9.13
CA SER A 228 -20.35 10.40 -9.02
C SER A 228 -19.59 9.35 -9.82
N ARG A 229 -18.94 9.76 -10.92
CA ARG A 229 -18.07 8.91 -11.74
C ARG A 229 -16.80 8.47 -11.00
N LEU A 230 -16.46 9.09 -9.88
CA LEU A 230 -15.29 8.75 -9.06
C LEU A 230 -15.64 7.93 -7.80
N HIS A 231 -16.91 7.81 -7.40
CA HIS A 231 -17.30 7.15 -6.13
C HIS A 231 -16.88 5.67 -6.02
N GLY A 232 -16.77 4.97 -7.15
CA GLY A 232 -16.31 3.57 -7.17
C GLY A 232 -14.79 3.40 -7.20
N LEU A 233 -14.04 4.47 -7.49
CA LEU A 233 -12.58 4.45 -7.65
C LEU A 233 -11.86 5.16 -6.49
N LEU A 234 -12.53 6.13 -5.85
CA LEU A 234 -11.95 6.98 -4.83
C LEU A 234 -12.62 6.78 -3.48
N ARG A 235 -11.80 6.57 -2.46
CA ARG A 235 -12.23 6.52 -1.06
C ARG A 235 -11.68 7.71 -0.30
N ARG A 236 -12.54 8.45 0.42
CA ARG A 236 -12.05 9.50 1.32
C ARG A 236 -11.28 8.87 2.48
N ALA A 237 -10.04 9.28 2.69
CA ALA A 237 -9.23 8.82 3.81
C ALA A 237 -9.61 9.60 5.09
N PRO A 238 -9.88 8.91 6.22
CA PRO A 238 -10.11 9.59 7.49
C PRO A 238 -8.81 10.23 7.97
N VAL A 239 -8.91 11.41 8.59
CA VAL A 239 -7.75 12.06 9.20
C VAL A 239 -7.60 11.53 10.63
N PRO A 240 -6.42 11.04 11.03
CA PRO A 240 -6.20 10.62 12.41
C PRO A 240 -6.34 11.80 13.38
N GLU A 241 -6.80 11.52 14.61
CA GLU A 241 -6.92 12.53 15.67
C GLU A 241 -5.53 13.02 16.10
N SER A 242 -4.63 12.07 16.37
CA SER A 242 -3.23 12.30 16.73
C SER A 242 -2.29 11.40 15.91
N LEU A 243 -1.03 11.83 15.81
CA LEU A 243 0.07 11.03 15.27
C LEU A 243 1.24 11.06 16.26
N PRO A 244 2.02 9.97 16.35
CA PRO A 244 3.34 10.00 16.99
C PRO A 244 4.23 11.09 16.36
N ALA A 245 5.16 11.64 17.13
CA ALA A 245 5.98 12.79 16.73
C ALA A 245 6.79 12.52 15.44
N SER A 246 7.35 11.33 15.28
CA SER A 246 8.07 10.87 14.10
C SER A 246 7.17 10.83 12.86
N TYR A 247 5.92 10.36 13.02
CA TYR A 247 4.94 10.33 11.93
C TYR A 247 4.43 11.73 11.60
N ASP A 248 4.29 12.57 12.61
CA ASP A 248 3.91 13.97 12.45
C ASP A 248 4.99 14.79 11.72
N LEU A 249 6.27 14.49 11.97
CA LEU A 249 7.39 15.03 11.22
C LEU A 249 7.35 14.58 9.76
N ALA A 250 7.11 13.29 9.50
CA ALA A 250 6.93 12.78 8.13
C ALA A 250 5.75 13.47 7.42
N ALA A 251 4.62 13.66 8.11
CA ALA A 251 3.47 14.41 7.59
C ALA A 251 3.83 15.88 7.30
N SER A 252 4.70 16.50 8.11
CA SER A 252 5.23 17.85 7.88
C SER A 252 6.06 17.93 6.61
N GLN A 253 6.92 16.93 6.36
CA GLN A 253 7.73 16.85 5.14
C GLN A 253 6.85 16.69 3.90
N VAL A 254 5.83 15.83 3.97
CA VAL A 254 4.85 15.68 2.89
C VAL A 254 4.12 17.01 2.63
N ALA A 255 3.62 17.68 3.67
CA ALA A 255 2.94 18.97 3.52
C ALA A 255 3.86 20.07 2.95
N ALA A 256 5.13 20.10 3.37
CA ALA A 256 6.13 21.03 2.87
C ALA A 256 6.46 20.80 1.39
N GLY A 257 6.51 19.54 0.95
CA GLY A 257 6.71 19.17 -0.46
C GLY A 257 5.62 19.73 -1.37
N TRP A 258 4.37 19.80 -0.91
CA TRP A 258 3.27 20.44 -1.65
C TRP A 258 3.29 21.98 -1.57
N ALA A 259 3.83 22.55 -0.50
CA ALA A 259 3.91 24.00 -0.28
C ALA A 259 5.05 24.67 -1.05
N GLY A 260 6.02 23.91 -1.57
CA GLY A 260 7.08 24.42 -2.44
C GLY A 260 6.48 25.13 -3.65
N ALA A 261 6.51 26.47 -3.68
CA ALA A 261 5.93 27.26 -4.75
C ALA A 261 6.96 27.51 -5.86
N GLY A 262 6.84 26.76 -6.96
CA GLY A 262 7.54 27.05 -8.21
C GLY A 262 6.94 26.28 -9.39
N PRO A 263 7.10 26.75 -10.63
CA PRO A 263 6.64 26.04 -11.85
C PRO A 263 7.33 24.67 -12.06
N HIS A 264 8.25 24.29 -11.17
CA HIS A 264 8.98 23.03 -11.15
C HIS A 264 8.86 22.28 -9.82
N ALA A 265 8.05 22.77 -8.87
CA ALA A 265 7.87 22.10 -7.59
C ALA A 265 7.07 20.82 -7.80
N PRO A 266 7.53 19.70 -7.24
CA PRO A 266 6.83 18.46 -7.46
C PRO A 266 5.61 18.39 -6.56
N LEU A 267 4.45 18.49 -7.18
CA LEU A 267 3.15 18.15 -6.57
C LEU A 267 3.05 16.63 -6.24
N ARG A 268 4.18 15.92 -6.22
CA ARG A 268 4.28 14.46 -6.18
C ARG A 268 5.25 14.07 -5.09
N ILE A 269 4.76 13.26 -4.16
CA ILE A 269 5.53 12.80 -3.02
C ILE A 269 5.43 11.29 -2.97
N GLU A 270 6.56 10.61 -2.86
CA GLU A 270 6.61 9.16 -2.69
C GLU A 270 6.76 8.86 -1.20
N LEU A 271 5.76 8.23 -0.60
CA LEU A 271 5.77 7.82 0.80
C LEU A 271 6.08 6.32 0.88
N VAL A 272 7.24 5.98 1.43
CA VAL A 272 7.82 4.63 1.35
C VAL A 272 7.98 3.99 2.73
N GLY A 273 7.72 2.69 2.83
CA GLY A 273 7.92 1.91 4.06
C GLY A 273 6.70 1.91 4.98
N GLY A 274 6.80 1.22 6.11
CA GLY A 274 5.66 0.96 7.01
C GLY A 274 4.56 0.12 6.34
N ASP A 275 3.40 0.02 6.98
CA ASP A 275 2.21 -0.57 6.37
C ASP A 275 1.34 0.49 5.65
N LEU A 276 0.37 0.03 4.86
CA LEU A 276 -0.49 0.90 4.05
C LEU A 276 -1.32 1.87 4.90
N ARG A 277 -1.83 1.43 6.05
CA ARG A 277 -2.66 2.27 6.92
C ARG A 277 -1.84 3.39 7.53
N THR A 278 -0.64 3.09 8.02
CA THR A 278 0.30 4.10 8.54
C THR A 278 0.65 5.15 7.47
N ARG A 279 0.94 4.73 6.22
CA ARG A 279 1.17 5.66 5.11
C ARG A 279 -0.05 6.54 4.82
N THR A 280 -1.24 5.96 4.86
CA THR A 280 -2.50 6.68 4.66
C THR A 280 -2.73 7.73 5.75
N ASP A 281 -2.49 7.39 7.02
CA ASP A 281 -2.68 8.28 8.16
C ASP A 281 -1.70 9.48 8.10
N ILE A 282 -0.43 9.23 7.74
CA ILE A 282 0.58 10.28 7.50
C ILE A 282 0.15 11.21 6.35
N ALA A 283 -0.25 10.64 5.22
CA ALA A 283 -0.72 11.41 4.06
C ALA A 283 -1.98 12.23 4.39
N ALA A 284 -2.90 11.68 5.19
CA ALA A 284 -4.14 12.35 5.57
C ALA A 284 -3.88 13.53 6.51
N ALA A 285 -2.94 13.37 7.46
CA ALA A 285 -2.50 14.46 8.32
C ALA A 285 -1.78 15.56 7.54
N ALA A 286 -0.93 15.19 6.56
CA ALA A 286 -0.30 16.15 5.66
C ALA A 286 -1.34 16.92 4.84
N ALA A 287 -2.35 16.23 4.28
CA ALA A 287 -3.42 16.86 3.52
C ALA A 287 -4.18 17.88 4.37
N ARG A 288 -4.55 17.50 5.61
CA ARG A 288 -5.20 18.42 6.56
C ARG A 288 -4.36 19.68 6.81
N ARG A 289 -3.04 19.55 6.97
CA ARG A 289 -2.12 20.69 7.19
C ARG A 289 -2.07 21.64 6.01
N SER A 290 -2.19 21.11 4.79
CA SER A 290 -2.25 21.89 3.56
C SER A 290 -3.66 22.40 3.21
N GLY A 291 -4.66 22.18 4.09
CA GLY A 291 -6.06 22.57 3.83
C GLY A 291 -6.76 21.70 2.79
N LEU A 292 -6.25 20.50 2.54
CA LEU A 292 -6.73 19.55 1.52
C LEU A 292 -7.46 18.37 2.17
N GLY A 293 -8.49 17.85 1.50
CA GLY A 293 -9.03 16.51 1.78
C GLY A 293 -8.21 15.43 1.08
N LEU A 294 -7.97 14.28 1.72
CA LEU A 294 -7.29 13.16 1.07
C LEU A 294 -8.30 12.15 0.52
N TYR A 295 -8.15 11.79 -0.75
CA TYR A 295 -8.82 10.66 -1.39
C TYR A 295 -7.80 9.63 -1.80
N ALA A 296 -8.12 8.35 -1.66
CA ALA A 296 -7.25 7.23 -1.99
C ALA A 296 -7.82 6.43 -3.17
N MET A 297 -6.94 5.93 -4.02
CA MET A 297 -7.22 5.07 -5.16
C MET A 297 -6.23 3.90 -5.15
N ALA A 298 -6.71 2.67 -5.35
CA ALA A 298 -5.81 1.55 -5.59
C ALA A 298 -5.18 1.68 -6.98
N ALA A 299 -3.87 1.41 -7.09
CA ALA A 299 -3.21 1.45 -8.38
C ALA A 299 -3.79 0.40 -9.36
N ASP A 300 -4.37 -0.69 -8.85
CA ASP A 300 -5.06 -1.72 -9.64
C ASP A 300 -6.32 -1.19 -10.35
N ASP A 301 -6.97 -0.16 -9.81
CA ASP A 301 -8.15 0.46 -10.42
C ASP A 301 -7.79 1.45 -11.54
N MET A 302 -6.50 1.64 -11.82
CA MET A 302 -6.03 2.56 -12.86
C MET A 302 -6.34 2.01 -14.26
N PRO A 303 -7.00 2.77 -15.15
CA PRO A 303 -7.25 2.31 -16.51
C PRO A 303 -5.96 2.13 -17.31
N THR A 304 -5.81 0.95 -17.93
CA THR A 304 -4.68 0.65 -18.83
C THR A 304 -4.85 1.34 -20.18
N ASP A 305 -6.09 1.50 -20.66
CA ASP A 305 -6.40 2.27 -21.87
C ASP A 305 -5.98 3.76 -21.69
N PRO A 306 -5.13 4.30 -22.58
CA PRO A 306 -4.66 5.68 -22.46
C PRO A 306 -5.77 6.73 -22.52
N THR A 307 -6.87 6.48 -23.24
CA THR A 307 -7.97 7.44 -23.38
C THR A 307 -8.81 7.49 -22.10
N GLU A 308 -9.11 6.34 -21.52
CA GLU A 308 -9.81 6.26 -20.23
C GLU A 308 -8.96 6.83 -19.08
N ARG A 309 -7.66 6.54 -19.05
CA ARG A 309 -6.72 7.09 -18.06
C ARG A 309 -6.64 8.61 -18.13
N ASP A 310 -6.57 9.16 -19.34
CA ASP A 310 -6.56 10.61 -19.55
C ASP A 310 -7.89 11.26 -19.12
N ARG A 311 -9.04 10.62 -19.38
CA ARG A 311 -10.34 11.08 -18.88
C ARG A 311 -10.38 11.09 -17.36
N LEU A 312 -9.91 10.03 -16.70
CA LEU A 312 -9.81 9.94 -15.25
C LEU A 312 -8.90 11.04 -14.67
N ALA A 313 -7.73 11.26 -15.27
CA ALA A 313 -6.79 12.29 -14.85
C ALA A 313 -7.39 13.70 -14.92
N ARG A 314 -8.09 14.03 -16.02
CA ARG A 314 -8.78 15.33 -16.17
C ARG A 314 -9.91 15.48 -15.16
N LEU A 315 -10.71 14.44 -14.96
CA LEU A 315 -11.83 14.46 -14.03
C LEU A 315 -11.35 14.65 -12.59
N TRP A 316 -10.33 13.89 -12.18
CA TRP A 316 -9.72 14.05 -10.86
C TRP A 316 -9.10 15.43 -10.67
N GLN A 317 -8.31 15.93 -11.63
CA GLN A 317 -7.71 17.26 -11.54
C GLN A 317 -8.77 18.36 -11.38
N ARG A 318 -9.88 18.25 -12.12
CA ARG A 318 -11.02 19.17 -11.99
C ARG A 318 -11.61 19.13 -10.58
N GLU A 319 -11.88 17.93 -10.06
CA GLU A 319 -12.43 17.77 -8.71
C GLU A 319 -11.44 18.24 -7.63
N ALA A 320 -10.15 17.96 -7.74
CA ALA A 320 -9.13 18.37 -6.77
C ALA A 320 -8.92 19.89 -6.71
N ILE A 321 -9.24 20.61 -7.79
CA ILE A 321 -9.22 22.07 -7.83
C ILE A 321 -10.51 22.64 -7.20
N MET A 322 -11.67 22.04 -7.48
CA MET A 322 -12.97 22.50 -6.97
C MET A 322 -13.22 22.11 -5.50
N LEU A 323 -12.73 20.96 -5.10
CA LEU A 323 -12.66 20.44 -3.75
C LEU A 323 -11.17 20.39 -3.43
N PRO A 324 -10.59 21.36 -2.70
CA PRO A 324 -9.18 21.35 -2.35
C PRO A 324 -8.79 19.99 -1.78
N ALA A 325 -8.14 19.16 -2.61
CA ALA A 325 -7.94 17.75 -2.31
C ALA A 325 -6.62 17.23 -2.89
N ALA A 326 -6.08 16.22 -2.21
CA ALA A 326 -4.92 15.45 -2.63
C ALA A 326 -5.34 14.01 -2.95
N LEU A 327 -4.58 13.36 -3.85
CA LEU A 327 -4.76 11.96 -4.18
C LEU A 327 -3.67 11.11 -3.53
N LEU A 328 -4.05 10.03 -2.86
CA LEU A 328 -3.19 8.94 -2.48
C LEU A 328 -3.34 7.81 -3.51
N VAL A 329 -2.27 7.45 -4.21
CA VAL A 329 -2.24 6.26 -5.07
C VAL A 329 -1.58 5.14 -4.28
N GLU A 330 -2.34 4.08 -4.00
CA GLU A 330 -1.89 2.92 -3.23
C GLU A 330 -1.28 1.89 -4.18
N VAL A 331 0.06 1.80 -4.20
CA VAL A 331 0.80 0.92 -5.11
C VAL A 331 1.08 -0.41 -4.41
N GLY A 332 0.41 -1.46 -4.90
CA GLY A 332 0.61 -2.85 -4.51
C GLY A 332 1.57 -3.62 -5.44
N GLU A 333 1.33 -4.93 -5.57
CA GLU A 333 2.02 -5.79 -6.52
C GLU A 333 1.34 -5.68 -7.90
N LEU A 334 1.91 -4.87 -8.78
CA LEU A 334 1.35 -4.60 -10.11
C LEU A 334 2.01 -5.45 -11.19
N ASP A 335 1.23 -5.86 -12.19
CA ASP A 335 1.80 -6.36 -13.44
C ASP A 335 2.46 -5.23 -14.25
N ARG A 336 3.11 -5.59 -15.37
CA ARG A 336 3.86 -4.63 -16.19
C ARG A 336 2.97 -3.54 -16.81
N ASP A 337 1.78 -3.90 -17.27
CA ASP A 337 0.89 -2.98 -17.97
C ASP A 337 0.23 -2.02 -16.99
N GLN A 338 -0.17 -2.54 -15.82
CA GLN A 338 -0.73 -1.77 -14.72
C GLN A 338 0.31 -0.81 -14.11
N ALA A 339 1.56 -1.25 -13.95
CA ALA A 339 2.66 -0.40 -13.51
C ALA A 339 2.89 0.77 -14.49
N ALA A 340 2.93 0.48 -15.80
CA ALA A 340 3.10 1.50 -16.83
C ALA A 340 1.93 2.49 -16.89
N ALA A 341 0.69 2.02 -16.72
CA ALA A 341 -0.49 2.85 -16.65
C ALA A 341 -0.46 3.78 -15.43
N THR A 342 -0.12 3.23 -14.26
CA THR A 342 0.02 3.98 -13.00
C THR A 342 1.11 5.04 -13.11
N ASP A 343 2.27 4.71 -13.67
CA ASP A 343 3.34 5.67 -13.92
C ASP A 343 2.91 6.79 -14.85
N ALA A 344 2.25 6.47 -15.97
CA ALA A 344 1.75 7.48 -16.89
C ALA A 344 0.73 8.43 -16.24
N PHE A 345 -0.14 7.91 -15.37
CA PHE A 345 -1.08 8.72 -14.61
C PHE A 345 -0.36 9.66 -13.64
N ILE A 346 0.52 9.12 -12.79
CA ILE A 346 1.34 9.88 -11.85
C ILE A 346 2.13 10.95 -12.61
N GLU A 347 2.70 10.61 -13.77
CA GLU A 347 3.47 11.52 -14.62
C GLU A 347 2.67 12.69 -15.20
N SER A 348 1.35 12.52 -15.34
CA SER A 348 0.43 13.54 -15.85
C SER A 348 -0.20 14.41 -14.76
N ALA A 349 -0.06 14.02 -13.49
CA ALA A 349 -0.71 14.70 -12.37
C ALA A 349 -0.20 16.13 -12.19
N ALA A 350 -1.13 17.08 -12.18
CA ALA A 350 -0.91 18.51 -11.99
C ALA A 350 -1.54 19.05 -10.68
N VAL A 351 -1.90 18.14 -9.77
CA VAL A 351 -2.49 18.42 -8.46
C VAL A 351 -1.74 17.62 -7.38
N PRO A 352 -1.81 18.02 -6.10
CA PRO A 352 -1.16 17.30 -5.01
C PRO A 352 -1.46 15.80 -5.02
N LEU A 353 -0.40 15.00 -5.08
CA LEU A 353 -0.46 13.55 -5.17
C LEU A 353 0.62 12.92 -4.27
N VAL A 354 0.23 11.89 -3.52
CA VAL A 354 1.13 11.01 -2.77
C VAL A 354 1.05 9.62 -3.37
N VAL A 355 2.20 9.03 -3.64
CA VAL A 355 2.34 7.63 -4.05
C VAL A 355 2.73 6.85 -2.80
N SER A 356 1.88 5.91 -2.37
CA SER A 356 2.12 5.03 -1.24
C SER A 356 2.67 3.71 -1.75
N SER A 357 3.91 3.37 -1.39
CA SER A 357 4.53 2.10 -1.78
C SER A 357 5.30 1.47 -0.61
N PRO A 358 5.38 0.13 -0.52
CA PRO A 358 6.19 -0.53 0.48
C PRO A 358 7.69 -0.32 0.23
N ASP A 359 8.10 -0.42 -1.03
CA ASP A 359 9.47 -0.24 -1.49
C ASP A 359 9.60 1.00 -2.39
N PRO A 360 10.81 1.59 -2.47
CA PRO A 360 11.08 2.66 -3.41
C PRO A 360 10.86 2.21 -4.86
N ARG A 361 10.07 2.97 -5.62
CA ARG A 361 9.79 2.69 -7.03
C ARG A 361 10.98 3.10 -7.91
N GLN A 362 11.34 2.25 -8.85
CA GLN A 362 12.36 2.54 -9.86
C GLN A 362 11.73 3.26 -11.04
N THR A 363 11.53 4.58 -10.92
CA THR A 363 10.93 5.40 -11.99
C THR A 363 12.01 6.04 -12.88
N ALA A 364 11.78 6.11 -14.18
CA ALA A 364 12.71 6.68 -15.16
C ALA A 364 12.96 8.20 -14.98
N ARG A 365 12.12 8.90 -14.21
CA ARG A 365 12.23 10.34 -13.94
C ARG A 365 11.98 10.64 -12.46
N PRO A 366 13.02 10.80 -11.63
CA PRO A 366 12.88 11.17 -10.22
C PRO A 366 12.53 12.65 -10.14
N ARG A 367 11.24 13.00 -10.32
CA ARG A 367 10.76 14.36 -10.07
C ARG A 367 10.06 14.51 -8.72
N GLY A 368 9.75 13.44 -7.98
CA GLY A 368 9.09 13.54 -6.67
C GLY A 368 10.05 13.64 -5.48
N GLU A 369 9.59 14.24 -4.38
CA GLU A 369 10.26 14.14 -3.08
C GLU A 369 9.91 12.79 -2.45
N ARG A 370 10.91 12.10 -1.87
CA ARG A 370 10.69 10.83 -1.18
C ARG A 370 10.71 11.07 0.33
N VAL A 371 9.66 10.61 0.98
CA VAL A 371 9.54 10.57 2.44
C VAL A 371 9.49 9.11 2.86
N THR A 372 10.37 8.71 3.78
CA THR A 372 10.36 7.36 4.35
C THR A 372 9.59 7.40 5.66
N VAL A 373 8.68 6.44 5.87
CA VAL A 373 8.00 6.25 7.15
C VAL A 373 9.05 5.85 8.18
N PRO A 374 9.30 6.66 9.22
CA PRO A 374 10.29 6.33 10.24
C PRO A 374 9.79 5.17 11.11
N PRO A 375 10.67 4.33 11.69
CA PRO A 375 10.28 3.46 12.79
C PRO A 375 9.94 4.32 14.02
N LEU A 376 9.00 3.85 14.84
CA LEU A 376 8.71 4.49 16.12
C LEU A 376 9.78 4.11 17.13
N ASP A 377 10.23 5.08 17.92
CA ASP A 377 11.12 4.79 19.04
C ASP A 377 10.36 4.17 20.22
N THR A 378 11.10 3.82 21.28
CA THR A 378 10.54 3.15 22.46
C THR A 378 9.60 4.05 23.25
N GLU A 379 9.88 5.35 23.31
CA GLU A 379 9.06 6.32 24.05
C GLU A 379 7.75 6.61 23.31
N GLU A 380 7.82 6.78 21.99
CA GLU A 380 6.67 6.91 21.12
C GLU A 380 5.77 5.67 21.15
N GLN A 381 6.37 4.47 21.07
CA GLN A 381 5.63 3.21 21.21
C GLN A 381 4.92 3.17 22.57
N LEU A 382 5.63 3.47 23.67
CA LEU A 382 5.05 3.47 25.01
C LEU A 382 3.86 4.44 25.11
N GLY A 383 3.96 5.64 24.52
CA GLY A 383 2.86 6.60 24.47
C GLY A 383 1.64 6.05 23.72
N VAL A 384 1.85 5.43 22.56
CA VAL A 384 0.75 4.83 21.78
C VAL A 384 0.08 3.66 22.51
N TRP A 385 0.86 2.81 23.18
CA TRP A 385 0.34 1.74 24.03
C TRP A 385 -0.42 2.29 25.24
N ALA A 386 0.11 3.33 25.90
CA ALA A 386 -0.56 3.97 27.03
C ALA A 386 -1.92 4.57 26.62
N ASP A 387 -1.98 5.26 25.47
CA ASP A 387 -3.22 5.83 24.95
C ASP A 387 -4.26 4.75 24.60
N ALA A 388 -3.84 3.66 23.95
CA ALA A 388 -4.74 2.57 23.57
C ALA A 388 -5.30 1.80 24.77
N PHE A 389 -4.51 1.68 25.85
CA PHE A 389 -4.88 0.98 27.08
C PHE A 389 -5.38 1.89 28.19
N ALA A 390 -5.53 3.19 27.95
CA ALA A 390 -6.00 4.17 28.94
C ALA A 390 -7.37 3.84 29.57
N ARG A 391 -8.18 3.03 28.87
CA ARG A 391 -9.51 2.58 29.33
C ARG A 391 -9.51 1.18 29.94
N VAL A 392 -8.37 0.50 29.99
CA VAL A 392 -8.21 -0.84 30.57
C VAL A 392 -7.76 -0.68 32.02
N PRO A 393 -8.50 -1.19 33.01
CA PRO A 393 -8.11 -1.09 34.41
C PRO A 393 -6.85 -1.93 34.72
N GLU A 394 -6.11 -1.54 35.75
CA GLU A 394 -4.99 -2.29 36.36
C GLU A 394 -3.73 -2.53 35.51
N VAL A 395 -3.65 -2.07 34.26
CA VAL A 395 -2.42 -2.14 33.45
C VAL A 395 -1.42 -1.08 33.94
N ARG A 396 -0.25 -1.52 34.42
CA ARG A 396 0.81 -0.61 34.86
C ARG A 396 1.74 -0.26 33.70
N GLU A 397 2.46 0.84 33.84
CA GLU A 397 3.47 1.25 32.84
C GLU A 397 4.58 0.18 32.67
N GLU A 398 4.91 -0.56 33.72
CA GLU A 398 5.86 -1.70 33.66
C GLU A 398 5.36 -2.80 32.70
N ASP A 399 4.06 -3.14 32.75
CA ASP A 399 3.45 -4.11 31.86
C ASP A 399 3.48 -3.63 30.39
N LEU A 400 3.24 -2.33 30.17
CA LEU A 400 3.32 -1.73 28.84
C LEU A 400 4.75 -1.73 28.30
N ARG A 401 5.77 -1.52 29.15
CA ARG A 401 7.18 -1.61 28.73
C ARG A 401 7.55 -3.02 28.28
N ASP A 402 7.00 -4.05 28.92
CA ASP A 402 7.17 -5.44 28.47
C ASP A 402 6.52 -5.66 27.09
N LEU A 403 5.35 -5.07 26.84
CA LEU A 403 4.71 -5.10 25.52
C LEU A 403 5.55 -4.37 24.46
N VAL A 404 6.05 -3.17 24.73
CA VAL A 404 6.91 -2.41 23.80
C VAL A 404 8.24 -3.13 23.56
N ALA A 405 8.79 -3.79 24.57
CA ALA A 405 9.99 -4.59 24.43
C ALA A 405 9.75 -5.82 23.55
N GLN A 406 8.53 -6.37 23.54
CA GLN A 406 8.19 -7.55 22.76
C GLN A 406 7.72 -7.23 21.33
N PHE A 407 6.76 -6.32 21.22
CA PHE A 407 5.96 -6.05 20.04
C PHE A 407 6.40 -4.76 19.35
N SER A 408 6.56 -4.82 18.03
CA SER A 408 6.82 -3.65 17.18
C SER A 408 5.63 -3.42 16.26
N LEU A 409 4.52 -2.94 16.83
CA LEU A 409 3.24 -2.78 16.13
C LEU A 409 3.01 -1.35 15.65
N PRO A 410 2.39 -1.15 14.47
CA PRO A 410 1.88 0.15 14.06
C PRO A 410 0.75 0.64 14.99
N PRO A 411 0.54 1.96 15.13
CA PRO A 411 -0.44 2.53 16.06
C PRO A 411 -1.88 2.01 15.89
N HIS A 412 -2.33 1.81 14.66
CA HIS A 412 -3.69 1.33 14.41
C HIS A 412 -3.91 -0.12 14.88
N LEU A 413 -2.86 -0.97 14.89
CA LEU A 413 -2.93 -2.32 15.46
C LEU A 413 -2.92 -2.27 16.99
N ILE A 414 -2.15 -1.37 17.59
CA ILE A 414 -2.13 -1.17 19.05
C ILE A 414 -3.51 -0.68 19.53
N GLN A 415 -4.13 0.25 18.81
CA GLN A 415 -5.50 0.70 19.09
C GLN A 415 -6.53 -0.43 18.94
N SER A 416 -6.39 -1.29 17.92
CA SER A 416 -7.23 -2.48 17.75
C SER A 416 -7.08 -3.47 18.90
N ALA A 417 -5.85 -3.71 19.36
CA ALA A 417 -5.55 -4.55 20.51
C ALA A 417 -6.20 -4.00 21.78
N GLY A 418 -6.03 -2.71 22.08
CA GLY A 418 -6.66 -2.06 23.24
C GLY A 418 -8.19 -2.14 23.20
N ALA A 419 -8.80 -1.85 22.04
CA ALA A 419 -10.25 -1.96 21.86
C ALA A 419 -10.78 -3.39 22.04
N THR A 420 -10.01 -4.39 21.60
CA THR A 420 -10.31 -5.81 21.78
C THR A 420 -10.27 -6.20 23.27
N VAL A 421 -9.24 -5.78 24.00
CA VAL A 421 -9.16 -6.04 25.45
C VAL A 421 -10.32 -5.37 26.19
N VAL A 422 -10.65 -4.11 25.87
CA VAL A 422 -11.79 -3.41 26.48
C VAL A 422 -13.11 -4.16 26.25
N ARG A 423 -13.30 -4.75 25.08
CA ARG A 423 -14.49 -5.53 24.74
C ARG A 423 -14.53 -6.89 25.46
N ASP A 424 -13.39 -7.56 25.58
CA ASP A 424 -13.29 -8.94 26.02
C ASP A 424 -12.94 -9.07 27.52
N LEU A 425 -12.78 -7.94 28.25
CA LEU A 425 -12.60 -7.90 29.71
C LEU A 425 -13.73 -8.69 30.40
N PRO A 426 -13.43 -9.79 31.12
CA PRO A 426 -14.44 -10.51 31.90
C PRO A 426 -14.94 -9.61 33.05
N GLY A 427 -16.20 -9.80 33.46
CA GLY A 427 -16.75 -9.10 34.62
C GLY A 427 -16.00 -9.47 35.91
N GLU A 428 -15.71 -8.45 36.73
CA GLU A 428 -15.11 -8.33 38.08
C GLU A 428 -14.24 -9.44 38.73
N ASP A 429 -14.26 -10.72 38.34
CA ASP A 429 -13.68 -11.81 39.16
C ASP A 429 -12.44 -12.53 38.59
N GLU A 430 -11.97 -12.25 37.37
CA GLU A 430 -10.69 -12.80 36.83
C GLU A 430 -9.96 -11.76 35.94
N LEU A 431 -9.42 -10.70 36.56
CA LEU A 431 -8.69 -9.63 35.86
C LEU A 431 -7.21 -9.99 35.67
N ASP A 432 -6.88 -10.72 34.60
CA ASP A 432 -5.51 -10.72 34.04
C ASP A 432 -5.45 -9.78 32.83
N ALA A 433 -5.60 -8.48 33.08
CA ALA A 433 -5.57 -7.44 32.06
C ALA A 433 -4.25 -7.45 31.27
N THR A 434 -3.13 -7.72 31.96
CA THR A 434 -1.79 -7.84 31.36
C THR A 434 -1.71 -9.04 30.41
N GLY A 435 -2.20 -10.22 30.82
CA GLY A 435 -2.27 -11.40 29.97
C GLY A 435 -3.19 -11.21 28.76
N LEU A 436 -4.31 -10.51 28.93
CA LEU A 436 -5.19 -10.15 27.81
C LEU A 436 -4.52 -9.17 26.83
N ALA A 437 -3.80 -8.16 27.33
CA ALA A 437 -3.02 -7.23 26.51
C ALA A 437 -1.94 -7.96 25.69
N TRP A 438 -1.20 -8.87 26.33
CA TRP A 438 -0.20 -9.71 25.66
C TRP A 438 -0.83 -10.57 24.56
N ARG A 439 -1.96 -11.21 24.85
CA ARG A 439 -2.71 -12.03 23.88
C ARG A 439 -3.27 -11.21 22.72
N ALA A 440 -3.75 -10.00 22.98
CA ALA A 440 -4.21 -9.09 21.94
C ALA A 440 -3.04 -8.64 21.04
N GLY A 441 -1.89 -8.28 21.63
CA GLY A 441 -0.67 -7.98 20.90
C GLY A 441 -0.20 -9.15 20.03
N LEU A 442 -0.19 -10.37 20.57
CA LEU A 442 0.08 -11.59 19.79
C LEU A 442 -0.92 -11.73 18.64
N THR A 443 -2.21 -11.53 18.89
CA THR A 443 -3.27 -11.69 17.88
C THR A 443 -3.12 -10.71 16.72
N GLU A 444 -2.84 -9.45 17.01
CA GLU A 444 -2.58 -8.45 15.96
C GLU A 444 -1.27 -8.72 15.22
N ALA A 445 -0.24 -9.20 15.92
CA ALA A 445 1.02 -9.58 15.30
C ALA A 445 0.92 -10.84 14.40
N ARG A 446 -0.06 -11.72 14.63
CA ARG A 446 -0.30 -12.93 13.83
C ARG A 446 -0.79 -12.62 12.40
N MET A 447 -1.48 -11.50 12.21
CA MET A 447 -2.13 -11.14 10.94
C MET A 447 -1.08 -10.96 9.82
N GLY A 448 -1.00 -11.95 8.91
CA GLY A 448 -0.12 -11.94 7.73
C GLY A 448 0.98 -13.01 7.70
N MET A 449 1.16 -13.82 8.75
CA MET A 449 2.16 -14.91 8.76
C MET A 449 1.63 -16.27 8.31
N ASP A 450 0.31 -16.49 8.34
CA ASP A 450 -0.29 -17.80 8.04
C ASP A 450 -0.12 -18.24 6.57
N GLU A 451 0.12 -17.30 5.65
CA GLU A 451 0.37 -17.59 4.22
C GLU A 451 1.81 -18.04 3.93
N LEU A 452 2.75 -17.82 4.85
CA LEU A 452 4.19 -17.93 4.59
C LEU A 452 4.89 -19.08 5.35
N GLY A 453 4.17 -19.77 6.25
CA GLY A 453 4.74 -20.87 7.04
C GLY A 453 3.68 -21.63 7.84
N ARG A 454 4.09 -22.76 8.42
CA ARG A 454 3.20 -23.57 9.27
C ARG A 454 3.30 -23.08 10.71
N ARG A 455 2.22 -22.49 11.22
CA ARG A 455 2.06 -22.16 12.64
C ARG A 455 1.86 -23.41 13.48
N ILE A 456 2.55 -23.48 14.61
CA ILE A 456 2.32 -24.47 15.67
C ILE A 456 2.03 -23.72 16.96
N GLU A 457 0.87 -23.99 17.55
CA GLU A 457 0.57 -23.59 18.93
C GLU A 457 1.35 -24.50 19.88
N PRO A 458 2.31 -23.96 20.65
CA PRO A 458 3.19 -24.79 21.46
C PRO A 458 2.45 -25.50 22.59
N GLN A 459 2.42 -26.84 22.55
CA GLN A 459 1.84 -27.66 23.62
C GLN A 459 2.90 -28.37 24.45
N ALA A 460 4.06 -28.68 23.85
CA ALA A 460 5.16 -29.37 24.52
C ALA A 460 5.81 -28.54 25.64
N ALA A 461 6.06 -29.15 26.79
CA ALA A 461 6.80 -28.57 27.92
C ALA A 461 8.19 -29.21 28.09
N TRP A 462 9.02 -28.66 28.99
CA TRP A 462 10.34 -29.22 29.32
C TRP A 462 10.28 -30.68 29.78
N SER A 463 9.16 -31.10 30.38
CA SER A 463 8.89 -32.49 30.77
C SER A 463 8.69 -33.43 29.59
N ASP A 464 8.48 -32.93 28.38
CA ASP A 464 8.26 -33.76 27.19
C ASP A 464 9.57 -33.96 26.40
N LEU A 465 10.58 -33.13 26.68
CA LEU A 465 11.88 -33.19 26.03
C LEU A 465 12.87 -34.04 26.85
N VAL A 466 13.48 -35.04 26.21
CA VAL A 466 14.53 -35.88 26.79
C VAL A 466 15.82 -35.60 26.03
N LEU A 467 16.79 -34.97 26.69
CA LEU A 467 18.13 -34.68 26.18
C LEU A 467 19.13 -34.71 27.34
N ALA A 468 20.41 -34.90 27.01
CA ALA A 468 21.47 -34.76 27.98
C ALA A 468 21.52 -33.35 28.62
N GLU A 469 21.91 -33.28 29.89
CA GLU A 469 21.85 -32.05 30.71
C GLU A 469 22.65 -30.88 30.11
N ARG A 470 23.72 -31.17 29.36
CA ARG A 470 24.50 -30.13 28.67
C ARG A 470 23.64 -29.40 27.63
N GLN A 471 22.89 -30.13 26.81
CA GLN A 471 22.01 -29.57 25.78
C GLN A 471 20.86 -28.79 26.42
N LEU A 472 20.23 -29.34 27.46
CA LEU A 472 19.16 -28.65 28.19
C LEU A 472 19.63 -27.32 28.79
N ARG A 473 20.86 -27.27 29.33
CA ARG A 473 21.44 -26.01 29.83
C ARG A 473 21.59 -24.96 28.72
N ILE A 474 22.06 -25.34 27.53
CA ILE A 474 22.19 -24.41 26.41
C ILE A 474 20.81 -23.91 25.96
N LEU A 475 19.80 -24.79 25.87
CA LEU A 475 18.43 -24.38 25.52
C LEU A 475 17.86 -23.38 26.55
N ARG A 476 18.06 -23.62 27.85
CA ARG A 476 17.65 -22.69 28.91
C ARG A 476 18.41 -21.35 28.83
N GLU A 477 19.69 -21.37 28.45
CA GLU A 477 20.48 -20.16 28.24
C GLU A 477 19.95 -19.31 27.08
N ILE A 478 19.53 -19.96 25.98
CA ILE A 478 18.90 -19.27 24.85
C ILE A 478 17.60 -18.60 25.30
N VAL A 479 16.72 -19.32 26.02
CA VAL A 479 15.48 -18.77 26.57
C VAL A 479 15.75 -17.59 27.50
N ALA A 480 16.73 -17.70 28.40
CA ALA A 480 17.12 -16.63 29.31
C ALA A 480 17.61 -15.38 28.55
N HIS A 481 18.37 -15.56 27.48
CA HIS A 481 18.83 -14.46 26.61
C HIS A 481 17.68 -13.69 25.99
N VAL A 482 16.68 -14.39 25.46
CA VAL A 482 15.49 -13.75 24.86
C VAL A 482 14.69 -13.02 25.94
N ARG A 483 14.44 -13.66 27.09
CA ARG A 483 13.65 -13.08 28.19
C ARG A 483 14.29 -11.84 28.83
N ARG A 484 15.62 -11.76 28.87
CA ARG A 484 16.37 -10.66 29.51
C ARG A 484 16.86 -9.61 28.52
N ARG A 485 16.40 -9.64 27.27
CA ARG A 485 16.89 -8.75 26.21
C ARG A 485 16.61 -7.28 26.49
N SER A 486 15.44 -6.92 27.03
CA SER A 486 15.08 -5.53 27.35
C SER A 486 16.04 -4.95 28.38
N THR A 487 16.23 -5.66 29.49
CA THR A 487 17.16 -5.26 30.56
C THR A 487 18.58 -5.08 30.04
N VAL A 488 19.12 -6.04 29.28
CA VAL A 488 20.52 -5.95 28.84
C VAL A 488 20.69 -4.91 27.72
N TYR A 489 19.82 -4.92 26.72
CA TYR A 489 20.00 -4.07 25.54
C TYR A 489 19.51 -2.63 25.74
N GLN A 490 18.40 -2.43 26.44
CA GLN A 490 17.81 -1.12 26.67
C GLN A 490 18.27 -0.55 28.01
N GLU A 491 17.94 -1.18 29.15
CA GLU A 491 18.23 -0.60 30.47
C GLU A 491 19.74 -0.48 30.75
N TRP A 492 20.53 -1.49 30.37
CA TRP A 492 21.99 -1.46 30.53
C TRP A 492 22.70 -0.83 29.32
N GLY A 493 21.96 -0.41 28.28
CA GLY A 493 22.50 0.35 27.14
C GLY A 493 23.38 -0.44 26.16
N PHE A 494 23.39 -1.78 26.20
CA PHE A 494 24.24 -2.56 25.30
C PHE A 494 23.84 -2.41 23.82
N ALA A 495 22.58 -2.04 23.52
CA ALA A 495 22.14 -1.79 22.14
C ALA A 495 22.91 -0.66 21.45
N GLU A 496 23.28 0.41 22.18
CA GLU A 496 23.98 1.56 21.61
C GLU A 496 25.42 1.23 21.24
N THR A 497 26.02 0.30 22.00
CA THR A 497 27.40 -0.16 21.77
C THR A 497 27.45 -1.23 20.67
N LEU A 498 26.50 -2.17 20.68
CA LEU A 498 26.38 -3.25 19.70
C LEU A 498 25.49 -2.79 18.54
N ARG A 499 26.08 -2.06 17.59
CA ARG A 499 25.38 -1.50 16.42
C ARG A 499 24.66 -2.53 15.52
N ARG A 500 24.90 -3.83 15.68
CA ARG A 500 24.32 -4.97 14.94
C ARG A 500 24.30 -6.25 15.81
N GLY A 501 23.45 -7.22 15.45
CA GLY A 501 23.46 -8.57 16.06
C GLY A 501 22.68 -8.67 17.38
N LEU A 502 21.61 -7.88 17.53
CA LEU A 502 20.71 -7.95 18.68
C LEU A 502 19.77 -9.16 18.62
N GLY A 503 19.68 -9.81 17.45
CA GLY A 503 18.94 -11.05 17.27
C GLY A 503 19.58 -12.24 17.97
N VAL A 504 18.75 -13.19 18.37
CA VAL A 504 19.21 -14.48 18.91
C VAL A 504 19.12 -15.52 17.81
N THR A 505 20.28 -15.96 17.32
CA THR A 505 20.37 -17.01 16.29
C THR A 505 20.86 -18.32 16.91
N ALA A 506 20.16 -19.42 16.61
CA ALA A 506 20.54 -20.74 17.06
C ALA A 506 20.57 -21.75 15.91
N LEU A 507 21.49 -22.72 15.97
CA LEU A 507 21.56 -23.86 15.07
C LEU A 507 21.33 -25.15 15.85
N PHE A 508 20.31 -25.92 15.47
CA PHE A 508 19.99 -27.23 16.00
C PHE A 508 20.46 -28.30 15.02
N ALA A 509 21.50 -29.04 15.41
CA ALA A 509 22.15 -30.01 14.56
C ALA A 509 21.96 -31.44 15.08
N GLY A 510 21.47 -32.35 14.27
CA GLY A 510 21.31 -33.77 14.65
C GLY A 510 20.50 -34.56 13.65
N GLY A 511 20.48 -35.88 13.77
CA GLY A 511 19.73 -36.75 12.85
C GLY A 511 18.23 -36.46 12.81
N SER A 512 17.53 -37.02 11.82
CA SER A 512 16.06 -36.93 11.78
C SER A 512 15.44 -37.59 13.02
N GLY A 513 14.39 -36.99 13.57
CA GLY A 513 13.65 -37.53 14.72
C GLY A 513 14.35 -37.44 16.08
N THR A 514 15.44 -36.67 16.24
CA THR A 514 16.14 -36.47 17.53
C THR A 514 15.54 -35.37 18.42
N GLY A 515 14.43 -34.75 18.02
CA GLY A 515 13.71 -33.78 18.86
C GLY A 515 14.05 -32.30 18.62
N LYS A 516 14.66 -31.94 17.48
CA LYS A 516 14.97 -30.54 17.12
C LYS A 516 13.73 -29.64 17.13
N THR A 517 12.68 -30.03 16.40
CA THR A 517 11.40 -29.30 16.33
C THR A 517 10.68 -29.28 17.68
N LEU A 518 10.73 -30.39 18.43
CA LEU A 518 10.16 -30.48 19.77
C LEU A 518 10.84 -29.50 20.74
N ALA A 519 12.16 -29.37 20.68
CA ALA A 519 12.89 -28.41 21.50
C ALA A 519 12.52 -26.95 21.16
N ALA A 520 12.35 -26.63 19.88
CA ALA A 520 11.87 -25.30 19.46
C ALA A 520 10.45 -25.02 20.00
N GLU A 521 9.56 -26.02 19.96
CA GLU A 521 8.21 -25.92 20.53
C GLU A 521 8.23 -25.68 22.05
N VAL A 522 9.04 -26.44 22.79
CA VAL A 522 9.22 -26.25 24.24
C VAL A 522 9.70 -24.84 24.56
N MET A 523 10.65 -24.32 23.78
CA MET A 523 11.14 -22.96 23.96
C MET A 523 10.09 -21.90 23.64
N ALA A 524 9.31 -22.09 22.57
CA ALA A 524 8.22 -21.19 22.22
C ALA A 524 7.17 -21.11 23.34
N LYS A 525 6.80 -22.27 23.93
CA LYS A 525 5.90 -22.35 25.08
C LYS A 525 6.43 -21.60 26.30
N GLU A 526 7.71 -21.81 26.64
CA GLU A 526 8.38 -21.17 27.77
C GLU A 526 8.51 -19.63 27.60
N LEU A 527 8.57 -19.16 26.35
CA LEU A 527 8.61 -17.73 26.02
C LEU A 527 7.23 -17.11 25.84
N GLY A 528 6.15 -17.91 25.80
CA GLY A 528 4.80 -17.42 25.52
C GLY A 528 4.64 -16.88 24.09
N LEU A 529 5.38 -17.45 23.13
CA LEU A 529 5.42 -17.03 21.73
C LEU A 529 4.88 -18.13 20.82
N ASP A 530 4.34 -17.75 19.66
CA ASP A 530 3.98 -18.72 18.62
C ASP A 530 5.25 -19.26 17.93
N LEU A 531 5.21 -20.54 17.53
CA LEU A 531 6.24 -21.18 16.72
C LEU A 531 5.83 -21.17 15.24
N PHE A 532 6.66 -20.59 14.39
CA PHE A 532 6.48 -20.63 12.93
C PHE A 532 7.55 -21.50 12.31
N ILE A 533 7.12 -22.58 11.65
CA ILE A 533 8.01 -23.42 10.86
C ILE A 533 8.02 -22.94 9.42
N ILE A 534 9.19 -22.52 8.95
CA ILE A 534 9.45 -22.16 7.56
C ILE A 534 10.24 -23.30 6.92
N ASP A 535 9.66 -23.91 5.91
CA ASP A 535 10.34 -24.88 5.06
C ASP A 535 11.16 -24.14 4.01
N LEU A 536 12.48 -24.12 4.19
CA LEU A 536 13.39 -23.43 3.28
C LEU A 536 13.35 -24.03 1.87
N SER A 537 13.01 -25.31 1.71
CA SER A 537 12.90 -25.93 0.38
C SER A 537 11.74 -25.36 -0.44
N GLN A 538 10.66 -24.93 0.23
CA GLN A 538 9.49 -24.31 -0.41
C GLN A 538 9.73 -22.84 -0.76
N VAL A 539 10.46 -22.11 0.09
CA VAL A 539 10.76 -20.69 -0.12
C VAL A 539 11.73 -20.46 -1.28
N VAL A 540 12.60 -21.43 -1.58
CA VAL A 540 13.70 -21.35 -2.57
C VAL A 540 13.25 -21.88 -3.95
N SER A 541 11.97 -21.78 -4.27
CA SER A 541 11.43 -22.32 -5.54
C SER A 541 11.97 -21.60 -6.80
N LYS A 542 11.80 -22.26 -7.95
CA LYS A 542 12.34 -22.09 -9.32
C LYS A 542 12.71 -20.70 -9.91
N TYR A 543 12.43 -19.58 -9.24
CA TYR A 543 12.60 -18.23 -9.79
C TYR A 543 13.51 -17.36 -8.91
N ILE A 544 14.68 -17.02 -9.44
CA ILE A 544 15.68 -16.15 -8.81
C ILE A 544 15.05 -14.77 -8.52
N GLY A 545 15.01 -14.36 -7.25
CA GLY A 545 14.51 -13.05 -6.80
C GLY A 545 13.18 -13.10 -6.00
N GLU A 546 12.35 -14.12 -6.19
CA GLU A 546 11.14 -14.30 -5.37
C GLU A 546 11.48 -14.80 -3.95
N THR A 547 12.55 -15.59 -3.81
CA THR A 547 13.08 -16.08 -2.53
C THR A 547 13.37 -14.94 -1.55
N GLU A 548 14.08 -13.89 -1.98
CA GLU A 548 14.40 -12.73 -1.11
C GLU A 548 13.13 -11.96 -0.71
N LYS A 549 12.19 -11.79 -1.64
CA LYS A 549 10.90 -11.14 -1.36
C LYS A 549 10.10 -11.93 -0.33
N ASN A 550 10.07 -13.26 -0.45
CA ASN A 550 9.37 -14.14 0.48
C ASN A 550 10.05 -14.18 1.86
N LEU A 551 11.38 -14.31 1.92
CA LEU A 551 12.12 -14.20 3.19
C LEU A 551 11.91 -12.83 3.84
N ARG A 552 11.91 -11.76 3.04
CA ARG A 552 11.61 -10.40 3.54
C ARG A 552 10.23 -10.36 4.19
N LYS A 553 9.19 -10.84 3.50
CA LYS A 553 7.82 -10.90 4.04
C LYS A 553 7.76 -11.70 5.35
N VAL A 554 8.43 -12.86 5.43
CA VAL A 554 8.49 -13.69 6.65
C VAL A 554 9.07 -12.91 7.82
N PHE A 555 10.26 -12.33 7.67
CA PHE A 555 10.91 -11.62 8.77
C PHE A 555 10.20 -10.31 9.12
N ASP A 556 9.70 -9.55 8.13
CA ASP A 556 8.96 -8.31 8.37
C ASP A 556 7.65 -8.56 9.14
N ALA A 557 6.97 -9.67 8.83
CA ALA A 557 5.78 -10.10 9.56
C ALA A 557 6.14 -10.59 10.97
N ALA A 558 7.23 -11.35 11.12
CA ALA A 558 7.70 -11.85 12.40
C ALA A 558 8.17 -10.73 13.35
N GLU A 559 8.75 -9.66 12.82
CA GLU A 559 9.26 -8.52 13.61
C GLU A 559 8.17 -7.83 14.44
N ARG A 560 6.92 -7.87 13.96
CA ARG A 560 5.76 -7.28 14.65
C ARG A 560 5.48 -7.96 15.99
N GLY A 561 5.59 -9.29 16.04
CA GLY A 561 5.26 -10.13 17.20
C GLY A 561 6.44 -10.66 17.99
N GLY A 562 7.64 -10.59 17.40
CA GLY A 562 8.82 -11.27 17.91
C GLY A 562 8.62 -12.79 18.02
N ALA A 563 7.93 -13.40 17.05
CA ALA A 563 7.63 -14.83 17.03
C ALA A 563 8.90 -15.71 16.97
N LEU A 564 8.80 -16.98 17.37
CA LEU A 564 9.91 -17.91 17.22
C LEU A 564 9.91 -18.47 15.79
N LEU A 565 10.96 -18.18 15.04
CA LEU A 565 11.12 -18.67 13.67
C LEU A 565 11.98 -19.94 13.66
N LEU A 566 11.44 -21.03 13.13
CA LEU A 566 12.16 -22.29 12.89
C LEU A 566 12.31 -22.51 11.39
N PHE A 567 13.52 -22.33 10.89
CA PHE A 567 13.89 -22.66 9.52
C PHE A 567 14.33 -24.13 9.48
N ASP A 568 13.49 -24.99 8.93
CA ASP A 568 13.76 -26.42 8.84
C ASP A 568 14.61 -26.74 7.58
N GLU A 569 15.38 -27.83 7.65
CA GLU A 569 16.19 -28.36 6.53
C GLU A 569 17.18 -27.36 5.91
N ALA A 570 17.93 -26.64 6.76
CA ALA A 570 18.93 -25.70 6.29
C ALA A 570 19.95 -26.33 5.33
N ASP A 571 20.27 -27.62 5.46
CA ASP A 571 21.16 -28.35 4.54
C ASP A 571 20.74 -28.29 3.07
N ALA A 572 19.45 -28.08 2.75
CA ALA A 572 19.00 -27.85 1.38
C ALA A 572 19.61 -26.58 0.75
N LEU A 573 19.84 -25.55 1.58
CA LEU A 573 20.49 -24.30 1.18
C LEU A 573 22.02 -24.39 1.25
N PHE A 574 22.57 -25.12 2.22
CA PHE A 574 23.99 -25.06 2.59
C PHE A 574 24.84 -26.28 2.21
N GLY A 575 24.27 -27.30 1.57
CA GLY A 575 25.03 -28.48 1.15
C GLY A 575 26.28 -28.10 0.36
N LYS A 576 27.43 -28.74 0.62
CA LYS A 576 28.72 -28.49 -0.06
C LYS A 576 28.55 -28.56 -1.58
N ARG A 577 28.30 -27.41 -2.22
CA ARG A 577 28.37 -27.28 -3.67
C ARG A 577 29.82 -27.01 -4.03
N SER A 578 30.38 -27.96 -4.77
CA SER A 578 31.74 -27.94 -5.29
C SER A 578 32.06 -26.62 -6.01
N GLU A 579 33.36 -26.30 -6.07
CA GLU A 579 33.96 -25.15 -6.75
C GLU A 579 33.14 -24.57 -7.91
N VAL A 580 32.85 -23.27 -7.77
CA VAL A 580 32.15 -22.38 -8.70
C VAL A 580 32.42 -22.74 -10.17
N LYS A 581 31.41 -23.26 -10.86
CA LYS A 581 31.45 -23.40 -12.33
C LYS A 581 30.26 -22.78 -13.05
N ASP A 582 29.15 -22.46 -12.38
CA ASP A 582 27.96 -21.89 -13.02
C ASP A 582 27.47 -20.56 -12.43
N SER A 583 26.81 -19.76 -13.28
CA SER A 583 26.15 -18.51 -12.89
C SER A 583 25.02 -18.73 -11.86
N HIS A 584 24.44 -19.93 -11.81
CA HIS A 584 23.37 -20.31 -10.87
C HIS A 584 23.88 -20.46 -9.41
N ASP A 585 25.14 -20.83 -9.20
CA ASP A 585 25.75 -20.99 -7.86
C ASP A 585 26.06 -19.65 -7.18
N ARG A 586 26.26 -18.58 -7.96
CA ARG A 586 26.46 -17.23 -7.42
C ARG A 586 25.19 -16.66 -6.78
N TYR A 587 24.01 -17.00 -7.31
CA TYR A 587 22.73 -16.52 -6.78
C TYR A 587 22.33 -17.21 -5.47
N ALA A 588 22.62 -18.51 -5.31
CA ALA A 588 22.37 -19.23 -4.06
C ALA A 588 23.18 -18.67 -2.87
N ASN A 589 24.43 -18.25 -3.11
CA ASN A 589 25.26 -17.60 -2.08
C ASN A 589 24.71 -16.22 -1.65
N LEU A 590 24.03 -15.51 -2.56
CA LEU A 590 23.40 -14.22 -2.26
C LEU A 590 22.16 -14.42 -1.37
N GLU A 591 21.32 -15.41 -1.69
CA GLU A 591 20.13 -15.76 -0.90
C GLU A 591 20.50 -16.22 0.52
N VAL A 592 21.52 -17.07 0.66
CA VAL A 592 22.08 -17.48 1.94
C VAL A 592 22.61 -16.28 2.75
N SER A 593 23.33 -15.37 2.09
CA SER A 593 23.85 -14.17 2.73
C SER A 593 22.74 -13.25 3.21
N TYR A 594 21.66 -13.13 2.42
CA TYR A 594 20.47 -12.38 2.79
C TYR A 594 19.76 -13.00 4.00
N LEU A 595 19.52 -14.32 4.00
CA LEU A 595 18.92 -15.04 5.14
C LEU A 595 19.70 -14.79 6.43
N LEU A 596 21.01 -14.95 6.40
CA LEU A 596 21.88 -14.71 7.57
C LEU A 596 21.81 -13.26 8.05
N MET A 597 21.92 -12.30 7.13
CA MET A 597 21.80 -10.87 7.46
C MET A 597 20.45 -10.57 8.12
N ARG A 598 19.36 -11.13 7.59
CA ARG A 598 18.02 -10.97 8.16
C ARG A 598 17.89 -11.63 9.53
N MET A 599 18.43 -12.82 9.72
CA MET A 599 18.46 -13.49 11.03
C MET A 599 19.25 -12.72 12.09
N GLU A 600 20.35 -12.07 11.72
CA GLU A 600 21.13 -11.21 12.63
C GLU A 600 20.40 -9.91 12.99
N ALA A 601 19.61 -9.38 12.06
CA ALA A 601 18.82 -8.16 12.24
C ALA A 601 17.52 -8.41 13.00
N TYR A 602 16.93 -9.59 12.84
CA TYR A 602 15.67 -10.00 13.48
C TYR A 602 15.79 -9.92 15.00
N ARG A 603 14.98 -9.11 15.67
CA ARG A 603 15.07 -8.92 17.13
C ARG A 603 14.56 -10.12 17.93
N GLY A 604 13.83 -11.04 17.29
CA GLY A 604 13.33 -12.26 17.91
C GLY A 604 14.34 -13.41 17.91
N LEU A 605 13.82 -14.63 18.12
CA LEU A 605 14.59 -15.86 18.11
C LEU A 605 14.41 -16.58 16.77
N ALA A 606 15.50 -16.74 16.03
CA ALA A 606 15.54 -17.51 14.79
C ALA A 606 16.42 -18.77 14.95
N ILE A 607 15.81 -19.93 14.72
CA ILE A 607 16.42 -21.24 14.86
C ILE A 607 16.54 -21.88 13.48
N LEU A 608 17.72 -22.37 13.14
CA LEU A 608 17.96 -23.21 11.97
C LEU A 608 18.08 -24.66 12.41
N THR A 609 17.47 -25.60 11.70
CA THR A 609 17.74 -27.02 11.89
C THR A 609 18.61 -27.55 10.76
N THR A 610 19.44 -28.54 11.05
CA THR A 610 20.13 -29.30 10.01
C THR A 610 20.39 -30.74 10.43
N ASN A 611 20.39 -31.64 9.46
CA ASN A 611 20.83 -33.01 9.67
C ASN A 611 22.36 -33.17 9.45
N MET A 612 23.00 -32.24 8.74
CA MET A 612 24.40 -32.36 8.29
C MET A 612 25.27 -31.18 8.74
N LYS A 613 25.55 -31.07 10.04
CA LYS A 613 26.41 -30.00 10.61
C LYS A 613 27.75 -29.81 9.87
N GLN A 614 28.37 -30.90 9.41
CA GLN A 614 29.67 -30.88 8.73
C GLN A 614 29.62 -30.33 7.30
N ALA A 615 28.42 -30.17 6.72
CA ALA A 615 28.23 -29.57 5.41
C ALA A 615 28.27 -28.03 5.47
N LEU A 616 27.98 -27.45 6.64
CA LEU A 616 27.99 -26.00 6.85
C LEU A 616 29.41 -25.43 6.82
N ASP A 617 29.58 -24.28 6.16
CA ASP A 617 30.87 -23.61 6.11
C ASP A 617 31.23 -22.91 7.44
N THR A 618 32.51 -22.55 7.57
CA THR A 618 33.01 -21.90 8.80
C THR A 618 32.61 -20.43 8.93
N ALA A 619 32.27 -19.74 7.84
CA ALA A 619 31.84 -18.35 7.87
C ALA A 619 30.40 -18.23 8.42
N PHE A 620 29.53 -19.15 8.05
CA PHE A 620 28.19 -19.36 8.57
C PHE A 620 28.21 -19.61 10.06
N MET A 621 29.02 -20.58 10.50
CA MET A 621 29.11 -20.96 11.91
C MET A 621 29.57 -19.80 12.82
N ARG A 622 30.33 -18.83 12.30
CA ARG A 622 30.74 -17.62 13.05
C ARG A 622 29.61 -16.63 13.31
N ARG A 623 28.55 -16.67 12.50
CA ARG A 623 27.37 -15.79 12.59
C ARG A 623 26.27 -16.35 13.48
N ILE A 624 26.31 -17.65 13.77
CA ILE A 624 25.37 -18.31 14.67
C ILE A 624 25.85 -18.14 16.11
N ARG A 625 24.98 -17.60 16.98
CA ARG A 625 25.31 -17.35 18.39
C ARG A 625 25.31 -18.62 19.23
N PHE A 626 24.34 -19.49 19.03
CA PHE A 626 24.18 -20.73 19.79
C PHE A 626 24.16 -21.95 18.87
N VAL A 627 24.92 -22.99 19.23
CA VAL A 627 24.91 -24.28 18.51
C VAL A 627 24.53 -25.38 19.50
N VAL A 628 23.45 -26.09 19.20
CA VAL A 628 22.93 -27.19 20.02
C VAL A 628 23.00 -28.48 19.21
N ASP A 629 23.78 -29.43 19.69
CA ASP A 629 23.89 -30.76 19.10
C ASP A 629 22.85 -31.70 19.73
N PHE A 630 22.03 -32.32 18.88
CA PHE A 630 21.01 -33.32 19.21
C PHE A 630 21.53 -34.70 18.79
N PRO A 631 22.36 -35.35 19.63
CA PRO A 631 22.90 -36.66 19.33
C PRO A 631 21.79 -37.72 19.27
N PHE A 632 22.12 -38.88 18.71
CA PHE A 632 21.24 -40.03 18.77
C PHE A 632 21.06 -40.46 20.24
N PRO A 633 19.83 -40.71 20.70
CA PRO A 633 19.57 -40.95 22.12
C PRO A 633 20.22 -42.26 22.59
N GLY A 634 20.84 -42.23 23.77
CA GLY A 634 21.37 -43.41 24.46
C GLY A 634 20.26 -44.33 24.98
N GLU A 635 20.61 -45.52 25.47
CA GLU A 635 19.63 -46.51 25.93
C GLU A 635 18.78 -45.99 27.11
N SER A 636 19.40 -45.33 28.10
CA SER A 636 18.69 -44.72 29.23
C SER A 636 17.73 -43.61 28.79
N GLU A 637 18.14 -42.79 27.82
CA GLU A 637 17.31 -41.72 27.23
C GLU A 637 16.14 -42.33 26.45
N ARG A 638 16.36 -43.39 25.66
CA ARG A 638 15.29 -44.10 24.94
C ARG A 638 14.27 -44.72 25.89
N ALA A 639 14.70 -45.30 27.02
CA ALA A 639 13.80 -45.82 28.04
C ALA A 639 12.88 -44.71 28.60
N GLU A 640 13.44 -43.53 28.87
CA GLU A 640 12.66 -42.38 29.32
C GLU A 640 11.69 -41.88 28.25
N ILE A 641 12.12 -41.82 26.98
CA ILE A 641 11.24 -41.47 25.86
C ILE A 641 10.06 -42.46 25.78
N TRP A 642 10.31 -43.77 25.90
CA TRP A 642 9.26 -44.79 25.91
C TRP A 642 8.24 -44.59 27.04
N ARG A 643 8.71 -44.28 28.26
CA ARG A 643 7.82 -44.00 29.41
C ARG A 643 6.92 -42.80 29.16
N ARG A 644 7.41 -41.76 28.48
CA ARG A 644 6.66 -40.53 28.21
C ARG A 644 5.71 -40.63 27.01
N VAL A 645 6.12 -41.36 25.98
CA VAL A 645 5.31 -41.56 24.77
C VAL A 645 4.07 -42.42 25.05
N LEU A 646 4.15 -43.34 26.00
CA LEU A 646 3.04 -44.21 26.39
C LEU A 646 2.11 -43.48 27.39
N PRO A 647 0.84 -43.20 27.02
CA PRO A 647 -0.07 -42.51 27.92
C PRO A 647 -0.41 -43.37 29.15
N ALA A 648 -0.51 -42.76 30.32
CA ALA A 648 -0.91 -43.46 31.56
C ALA A 648 -2.29 -44.14 31.47
N ARG A 649 -3.17 -43.66 30.59
CA ARG A 649 -4.50 -44.23 30.34
C ARG A 649 -4.50 -45.42 29.37
N ALA A 650 -3.41 -45.66 28.64
CA ALA A 650 -3.35 -46.74 27.67
C ALA A 650 -3.45 -48.10 28.38
N PRO A 651 -4.36 -49.00 27.95
CA PRO A 651 -4.48 -50.32 28.56
C PRO A 651 -3.25 -51.16 28.18
N MET A 652 -2.33 -51.37 29.12
CA MET A 652 -1.06 -52.06 28.90
C MET A 652 -1.00 -53.39 29.66
N LYS A 653 -0.32 -54.38 29.10
CA LYS A 653 -0.02 -55.67 29.73
C LYS A 653 1.40 -56.10 29.39
N GLY A 654 2.28 -56.08 30.39
CA GLY A 654 3.66 -56.56 30.25
C GLY A 654 4.54 -55.73 29.31
N ILE A 655 4.25 -54.44 29.15
CA ILE A 655 5.13 -53.49 28.44
C ILE A 655 6.28 -53.11 29.37
N ASP A 656 7.52 -53.29 28.89
CA ASP A 656 8.75 -52.99 29.61
C ASP A 656 9.55 -51.92 28.82
N PRO A 657 9.54 -50.65 29.26
CA PRO A 657 10.28 -49.57 28.61
C PRO A 657 11.78 -49.82 28.48
N GLU A 658 12.39 -50.50 29.44
CA GLU A 658 13.81 -50.85 29.45
C GLU A 658 14.13 -51.88 28.37
N GLN A 659 13.23 -52.84 28.12
CA GLN A 659 13.35 -53.76 26.98
C GLN A 659 13.12 -53.04 25.64
N LEU A 660 12.13 -52.14 25.57
CA LEU A 660 11.86 -51.33 24.37
C LEU A 660 13.03 -50.39 24.03
N ALA A 661 13.77 -49.93 25.04
CA ALA A 661 14.94 -49.06 24.87
C ALA A 661 16.11 -49.73 24.14
N ARG A 662 16.14 -51.06 24.06
CA ARG A 662 17.17 -51.78 23.28
C ARG A 662 17.07 -51.48 21.78
N LEU A 663 15.88 -51.12 21.28
CA LEU A 663 15.70 -50.69 19.90
C LEU A 663 16.55 -49.45 19.60
N THR A 664 17.44 -49.54 18.62
CA THR A 664 18.30 -48.43 18.19
C THR A 664 17.58 -47.50 17.22
N VAL A 665 16.55 -46.81 17.72
CA VAL A 665 15.73 -45.84 16.97
C VAL A 665 15.72 -44.45 17.62
N ALA A 666 15.47 -43.41 16.81
CA ALA A 666 15.32 -42.04 17.29
C ALA A 666 13.94 -41.81 17.93
N GLY A 667 13.78 -40.72 18.68
CA GLY A 667 12.54 -40.40 19.40
C GLY A 667 11.30 -40.32 18.50
N GLY A 668 11.44 -39.78 17.29
CA GLY A 668 10.35 -39.75 16.29
C GLY A 668 9.85 -41.16 15.92
N SER A 669 10.78 -42.09 15.66
CA SER A 669 10.45 -43.48 15.37
C SER A 669 9.88 -44.21 16.60
N ILE A 670 10.36 -43.92 17.82
CA ILE A 670 9.76 -44.45 19.06
C ILE A 670 8.27 -44.08 19.14
N ARG A 671 7.92 -42.82 18.87
CA ARG A 671 6.52 -42.36 18.85
C ARG A 671 5.69 -43.08 17.79
N ASN A 672 6.23 -43.27 16.59
CA ASN A 672 5.56 -43.98 15.51
C ASN A 672 5.31 -45.46 15.87
N ILE A 673 6.29 -46.13 16.47
CA ILE A 673 6.17 -47.53 16.89
C ILE A 673 5.12 -47.65 18.00
N ALA A 674 5.16 -46.78 19.01
CA ALA A 674 4.18 -46.79 20.10
C ALA A 674 2.74 -46.62 19.59
N LEU A 675 2.53 -45.65 18.69
CA LEU A 675 1.22 -45.36 18.11
C LEU A 675 0.74 -46.53 17.23
N SER A 676 1.61 -47.05 16.38
CA SER A 676 1.27 -48.20 15.52
C SER A 676 0.95 -49.45 16.35
N GLY A 677 1.71 -49.70 17.42
CA GLY A 677 1.45 -50.80 18.35
C GLY A 677 0.10 -50.64 19.08
N ALA A 678 -0.28 -49.41 19.43
CA ALA A 678 -1.59 -49.13 20.02
C ALA A 678 -2.75 -49.39 19.05
N PHE A 679 -2.59 -49.05 17.77
CA PHE A 679 -3.59 -49.38 16.74
C PHE A 679 -3.72 -50.89 16.52
N LEU A 680 -2.61 -51.64 16.48
CA LEU A 680 -2.63 -53.11 16.40
C LEU A 680 -3.38 -53.73 17.59
N ALA A 681 -3.09 -53.26 18.81
CA ALA A 681 -3.79 -53.73 20.02
C ALA A 681 -5.29 -53.43 19.98
N ALA A 682 -5.68 -52.25 19.49
CA ALA A 682 -7.07 -51.83 19.39
C ALA A 682 -7.85 -52.64 18.35
N GLU A 683 -7.25 -52.97 17.20
CA GLU A 683 -7.85 -53.82 16.16
C GLU A 683 -8.14 -55.23 16.69
N GLU A 684 -7.25 -55.78 17.51
CA GLU A 684 -7.44 -57.08 18.17
C GLU A 684 -8.43 -57.02 19.36
N GLY A 685 -8.80 -55.83 19.82
CA GLY A 685 -9.60 -55.63 21.03
C GLY A 685 -8.89 -56.05 22.32
N ASP A 686 -7.55 -56.07 22.34
CA ASP A 686 -6.72 -56.49 23.48
C ASP A 686 -5.91 -55.32 24.07
N ARG A 687 -5.28 -55.55 25.23
CA ARG A 687 -4.34 -54.61 25.84
C ARG A 687 -3.04 -54.54 25.04
N LEU A 688 -2.41 -53.37 25.03
CA LEU A 688 -1.10 -53.15 24.43
C LEU A 688 -0.05 -54.05 25.10
N GLN A 689 0.65 -54.86 24.30
CA GLN A 689 1.59 -55.89 24.71
C GLN A 689 2.87 -55.82 23.86
N MET A 690 3.95 -56.45 24.33
CA MET A 690 5.24 -56.49 23.63
C MET A 690 5.13 -57.08 22.22
N ARG A 691 4.19 -58.00 21.96
CA ARG A 691 3.93 -58.56 20.61
C ARG A 691 3.51 -57.48 19.60
N HIS A 692 2.64 -56.55 20.00
CA HIS A 692 2.18 -55.45 19.15
C HIS A 692 3.33 -54.46 18.90
N MET A 693 4.16 -54.21 19.91
CA MET A 693 5.36 -53.38 19.77
C MET A 693 6.38 -54.01 18.83
N LEU A 694 6.56 -55.34 18.88
CA LEU A 694 7.46 -56.06 17.99
C LEU A 694 7.02 -55.93 16.53
N GLU A 695 5.74 -56.12 16.26
CA GLU A 695 5.19 -55.98 14.91
C GLU A 695 5.26 -54.54 14.40
N ALA A 696 4.91 -53.57 15.23
CA ALA A 696 5.08 -52.16 14.91
C ALA A 696 6.55 -51.78 14.66
N ALA A 697 7.48 -52.31 15.46
CA ALA A 697 8.91 -52.09 15.30
C ALA A 697 9.43 -52.70 13.98
N ARG A 698 8.96 -53.90 13.59
CA ARG A 698 9.31 -54.50 12.29
C ARG A 698 8.91 -53.59 11.14
N THR A 699 7.68 -53.09 11.15
CA THR A 699 7.16 -52.19 10.12
C THR A 699 7.95 -50.88 10.06
N GLU A 700 8.28 -50.28 11.21
CA GLU A 700 9.07 -49.04 11.23
C GLU A 700 10.53 -49.26 10.80
N TYR A 701 11.17 -50.36 11.20
CA TYR A 701 12.52 -50.70 10.75
C TYR A 701 12.57 -50.92 9.23
N LEU A 702 11.55 -51.56 8.65
CA LEU A 702 11.43 -51.71 7.20
C LEU A 702 11.35 -50.36 6.48
N LYS A 703 10.62 -49.37 7.01
CA LYS A 703 10.58 -48.01 6.45
C LYS A 703 11.94 -47.30 6.52
N LEU A 704 12.76 -47.66 7.50
CA LEU A 704 14.10 -47.11 7.70
C LEU A 704 15.17 -47.89 6.91
N ASP A 705 14.78 -48.84 6.05
CA ASP A 705 15.68 -49.76 5.34
C ASP A 705 16.65 -50.52 6.28
N ARG A 706 16.17 -50.86 7.48
CA ARG A 706 16.92 -51.57 8.52
C ARG A 706 16.22 -52.88 8.91
N SER A 707 16.98 -53.82 9.45
CA SER A 707 16.45 -55.05 10.04
C SER A 707 16.66 -55.07 11.55
N LEU A 708 15.70 -55.65 12.27
CA LEU A 708 15.81 -55.87 13.72
C LEU A 708 16.84 -56.96 14.00
N THR A 709 17.73 -56.69 14.96
CA THR A 709 18.72 -57.67 15.41
C THR A 709 18.16 -58.54 16.54
N PRO A 710 18.59 -59.81 16.68
CA PRO A 710 18.15 -60.68 17.78
C PRO A 710 18.44 -60.12 19.18
N SER A 711 19.49 -59.31 19.32
CA SER A 711 19.85 -58.61 20.56
C SER A 711 18.85 -57.52 20.96
N GLU A 712 18.24 -56.84 19.98
CA GLU A 712 17.27 -55.76 20.24
C GLU A 712 15.92 -56.28 20.72
N VAL A 713 15.51 -57.46 20.26
CA VAL A 713 14.20 -58.07 20.57
C VAL A 713 14.28 -59.21 21.59
N HIS A 714 15.44 -59.36 22.23
CA HIS A 714 15.67 -60.44 23.18
C HIS A 714 14.74 -60.31 24.40
N GLY A 715 13.91 -61.34 24.63
CA GLY A 715 13.00 -61.41 25.78
C GLY A 715 11.59 -60.84 25.55
N TRP A 716 11.24 -60.45 24.32
CA TRP A 716 9.93 -59.84 24.00
C TRP A 716 8.79 -60.86 23.79
N VAL A 717 9.11 -62.13 23.55
CA VAL A 717 8.17 -63.25 23.30
C VAL A 717 8.65 -64.49 24.02
#